data_AF-A0A8K0EY01-F1
#
_entry.id   AF-A0A8K0EY01-F1
#
_cell.length_a   1.000
_cell.length_b   1.000
_cell.length_c   1.000
_cell.angle_alpha   90.00
_cell.angle_beta   90.00
_cell.angle_gamma   90.00
#
_symmetry.space_group_name_H-M   'P 1'
#
loop_
_entity.id
_entity.type
_entity.pdbx_description
1 polymer ?
#
loop_
_entity_poly.entity_id
_entity_poly.type
_entity_poly.pdbx_seq_one_letter_code
_entity_poly.pdbx_strand_id
1 'polypeptide(L)'
;MASCSNYQHRGRYRSCSAGSLRLPLAVLLLCCCHAVLSLREGTTQFKTHPMLFYGPEDVEDLRIKAKTTHKHIADVIAQVAPEIHARPKTYLPSRDYDVFASRWNEIYGNNLAALAMYCVLFPEDRQALDTALDYMDRLASLKQWQVKASLKDEVPVAHSLTGFATAYDFLYEHFDDSRRKTYIKKISDVTKELYDLSQVRGWGKQYLQNHVATNYLALLTGSLVLEVDDPQASVWKERAITKIEETMFVLNHVVDGSLDEGVAYGSYTSRSVTQYVYLALRHFNISHLENFWLKEHFWFYYSTILPGYQRTIGVADSNNNWFYGPESQLVFLDRYVLRNGSGNWLARLIRKHRTTEGALSSPASQRWCTLHTEFIWYDPSLGESPPQGHNRAHLHMFTDWGVVTYGSMLSAGADSTFLSFKSGSLHGKAVWNIIHRKMYPELVTVGWQNFNPGHEHPDQNSFVFAPAGQLFVTEALYGPKLTHLNNVLVFSPSKTSQCYQPWEGQLGECAKWLAWKATLVGDSSAELITADHKGDMVHISGEAAHAYHPSMGLKSVHRNLLLLNKELLLVVDHIEVTPESRLKRAAAFFHNVDKIFQAYKFGHYRGAKVETPVGDLRMFWVSDNGDTPWPMLETEQYPAEYQRRITHYVNVTMSLSRPTTRMAYILMGPNLKMEEFKFVASERDGVQMMLRANRSVYHVSMATRHQDPVARATYLGFPGYAHVVKDGKKVRFGVKESEMTVPGATTERPFQLGVSFNVFFVITLISISLVIVLRQMLNSHQTTAFHYVFPTLVVLWLMCIIAVWTVCPVSICPSAEDSSTEGLRELSVKDTTLPRVVITSLPGSGSDLLSQMFMENPDFLYIQVPSKYVGVPRVEFEAGSFLDVCEWLTSDAASQRFPLLEGWFQSFTRDPMLHLHRQQIRHPAGRKLQGEGEFKNWFKETKHLANSGGGQKGVKKRSVRKKPTKNVEKQKESEVVNSRKNEGERVRMARSTADAYEDELTGLLQRLDDFPNAQAVVHLGSGSWTLKMQWLYSVLKSQSRIIHVVRDPRAWVHAMTAKESLMYKEKRILEQVTSMFQNDNKCGLETGYAFEFEKLRLAIVDGKLPPHKLLAHVWAANMAAVLRLKQALPTQNYRLVKFENIVTDPLGSTESLHRFMGVPVPPATVHRMVQATRVKVFSLPFEEGLSQDSLNTWKRTMPTEHLQDIEEICGPIMRDLGYVTIMT
;
A
#
# COMPACT_ATOMS: atom_id res chain seq x y z
N MET A 1 49.37 6.09 -13.93
CA MET A 1 50.53 5.81 -13.07
C MET A 1 50.16 6.16 -11.64
N ALA A 2 50.43 5.23 -10.71
CA ALA A 2 50.42 5.31 -9.23
C ALA A 2 49.13 5.80 -8.54
N SER A 3 48.68 5.32 -7.39
CA SER A 3 49.00 4.20 -6.50
C SER A 3 48.08 4.42 -5.30
N CYS A 4 47.22 3.47 -4.91
CA CYS A 4 46.68 3.41 -3.55
C CYS A 4 46.27 1.98 -3.22
N SER A 5 47.10 1.35 -2.40
CA SER A 5 46.94 0.02 -1.82
C SER A 5 46.17 0.06 -0.50
N ASN A 6 45.39 -1.00 -0.29
CA ASN A 6 45.11 -1.66 0.99
C ASN A 6 44.36 -0.90 2.11
N TYR A 7 43.09 -1.28 2.29
CA TYR A 7 42.54 -1.62 3.62
C TYR A 7 41.59 -2.83 3.50
N GLN A 8 42.00 -3.95 4.11
CA GLN A 8 41.17 -5.14 4.37
C GLN A 8 40.54 -5.00 5.77
N HIS A 9 39.21 -5.11 5.90
CA HIS A 9 38.54 -6.28 6.52
C HIS A 9 37.06 -6.02 6.92
N ARG A 10 36.19 -6.86 6.33
CA ARG A 10 35.06 -7.64 6.91
C ARG A 10 33.89 -6.95 7.65
N GLY A 11 32.71 -7.07 7.05
CA GLY A 11 31.44 -7.15 7.79
C GLY A 11 30.17 -7.16 6.91
N ARG A 12 29.72 -8.36 6.51
CA ARG A 12 28.36 -8.74 6.03
C ARG A 12 27.77 -7.99 4.81
N TYR A 13 27.99 -8.57 3.63
CA TYR A 13 27.11 -8.38 2.47
C TYR A 13 25.93 -9.35 2.56
N ARG A 14 24.70 -8.83 2.61
CA ARG A 14 23.48 -9.59 2.31
C ARG A 14 23.31 -9.61 0.80
N SER A 15 23.31 -10.82 0.26
CA SER A 15 23.07 -11.16 -1.14
C SER A 15 21.59 -11.55 -1.26
N CYS A 16 20.81 -10.80 -2.02
CA CYS A 16 19.51 -11.23 -2.52
C CYS A 16 19.69 -11.68 -3.96
N SER A 17 19.07 -12.80 -4.30
CA SER A 17 19.09 -13.50 -5.59
C SER A 17 18.97 -12.57 -6.80
N ALA A 18 20.13 -12.20 -7.36
CA ALA A 18 20.25 -11.50 -8.64
C ALA A 18 20.12 -12.51 -9.79
N GLY A 19 18.89 -12.92 -10.07
CA GLY A 19 18.52 -13.76 -11.21
C GLY A 19 17.71 -13.02 -12.28
N SER A 20 17.91 -11.71 -12.47
CA SER A 20 17.21 -10.93 -13.52
C SER A 20 17.84 -9.54 -13.80
N LEU A 21 19.11 -9.32 -13.46
CA LEU A 21 19.71 -7.98 -13.42
C LEU A 21 20.32 -7.47 -14.74
N ARG A 22 20.09 -8.12 -15.89
CA ARG A 22 20.62 -7.62 -17.19
C ARG A 22 19.67 -6.72 -17.97
N LEU A 23 18.38 -6.68 -17.63
CA LEU A 23 17.38 -5.92 -18.38
C LEU A 23 17.06 -4.49 -17.89
N PRO A 24 17.26 -4.06 -16.63
CA PRO A 24 16.98 -2.66 -16.27
C PRO A 24 17.93 -1.69 -16.99
N LEU A 25 19.16 -2.14 -17.32
CA LEU A 25 20.10 -1.43 -18.20
C LEU A 25 19.52 -1.23 -19.59
N ALA A 26 18.89 -2.27 -20.17
CA ALA A 26 18.29 -2.19 -21.49
C ALA A 26 17.03 -1.33 -21.51
N VAL A 27 16.16 -1.37 -20.49
CA VAL A 27 14.95 -0.54 -20.41
C VAL A 27 15.28 0.92 -20.09
N LEU A 28 16.28 1.20 -19.25
CA LEU A 28 16.73 2.57 -18.98
C LEU A 28 17.47 3.15 -20.19
N LEU A 29 18.36 2.36 -20.84
CA LEU A 29 18.98 2.75 -22.11
C LEU A 29 17.96 2.82 -23.25
N LEU A 30 16.92 1.99 -23.28
CA LEU A 30 15.85 2.09 -24.27
C LEU A 30 14.95 3.28 -23.97
N CYS A 31 14.56 3.58 -22.74
CA CYS A 31 13.78 4.80 -22.43
C CYS A 31 14.60 6.06 -22.71
N CYS A 32 15.88 6.12 -22.30
CA CYS A 32 16.75 7.25 -22.59
C CYS A 32 17.10 7.34 -24.08
N CYS A 33 17.50 6.24 -24.75
CA CYS A 33 17.79 6.26 -26.19
C CYS A 33 16.52 6.43 -27.03
N HIS A 34 15.36 5.90 -26.65
CA HIS A 34 14.11 6.08 -27.40
C HIS A 34 13.53 7.47 -27.16
N ALA A 35 13.68 8.07 -25.98
CA ALA A 35 13.39 9.50 -25.79
C ALA A 35 14.34 10.36 -26.65
N VAL A 36 15.65 10.09 -26.64
CA VAL A 36 16.66 10.82 -27.43
C VAL A 36 16.52 10.57 -28.95
N LEU A 37 16.13 9.37 -29.38
CA LEU A 37 15.88 9.02 -30.80
C LEU A 37 14.53 9.56 -31.26
N SER A 38 13.47 9.47 -30.44
CA SER A 38 12.15 10.06 -30.71
C SER A 38 12.21 11.59 -30.73
N LEU A 39 13.11 12.21 -29.94
CA LEU A 39 13.41 13.64 -30.00
C LEU A 39 13.95 14.08 -31.37
N ARG A 40 14.54 13.18 -32.17
CA ARG A 40 15.02 13.49 -33.53
C ARG A 40 13.98 13.25 -34.62
N GLU A 41 13.00 12.37 -34.41
CA GLU A 41 11.99 12.01 -35.42
C GLU A 41 10.59 12.63 -35.16
N GLY A 42 10.30 13.10 -33.93
CA GLY A 42 8.95 13.53 -33.50
C GLY A 42 8.83 14.96 -32.95
N THR A 43 9.90 15.78 -32.96
CA THR A 43 9.82 17.19 -32.55
C THR A 43 8.95 18.01 -33.49
N THR A 44 7.89 18.61 -32.97
CA THR A 44 7.11 19.61 -33.71
C THR A 44 7.86 20.94 -33.67
N GLN A 45 8.35 21.40 -34.82
CA GLN A 45 9.07 22.67 -34.89
C GLN A 45 8.09 23.82 -35.06
N PHE A 46 7.75 24.48 -33.96
CA PHE A 46 7.02 25.75 -33.99
C PHE A 46 7.96 26.88 -34.44
N LYS A 47 7.49 27.74 -35.34
CA LYS A 47 8.28 28.85 -35.93
C LYS A 47 7.75 30.23 -35.54
N THR A 48 6.64 30.28 -34.82
CA THR A 48 5.91 31.50 -34.46
C THR A 48 5.41 31.38 -33.03
N HIS A 49 5.37 32.51 -32.32
CA HIS A 49 4.76 32.61 -30.99
C HIS A 49 3.32 33.11 -31.09
N PRO A 50 2.42 32.73 -30.16
CA PRO A 50 2.65 31.82 -29.03
C PRO A 50 2.82 30.37 -29.46
N MET A 51 3.61 29.58 -28.73
CA MET A 51 3.84 28.17 -29.04
C MET A 51 3.85 27.25 -27.82
N LEU A 52 4.09 27.78 -26.62
CA LEU A 52 4.29 26.95 -25.42
C LEU A 52 3.04 26.10 -25.14
N PHE A 53 1.88 26.75 -25.00
CA PHE A 53 0.64 26.09 -24.58
C PHE A 53 -0.45 26.07 -25.65
N TYR A 54 -0.37 26.94 -26.66
CA TYR A 54 -1.31 27.08 -27.75
C TYR A 54 -0.62 27.77 -28.93
N GLY A 55 -1.19 27.68 -30.13
CA GLY A 55 -0.69 28.38 -31.32
C GLY A 55 -1.37 29.75 -31.52
N PRO A 56 -0.86 30.60 -32.43
CA PRO A 56 -1.52 31.87 -32.77
C PRO A 56 -2.97 31.68 -33.26
N GLU A 57 -3.25 30.56 -33.92
CA GLU A 57 -4.57 30.17 -34.42
C GLU A 57 -5.61 29.93 -33.30
N ASP A 58 -5.17 29.60 -32.08
CA ASP A 58 -6.05 29.29 -30.96
C ASP A 58 -6.52 30.55 -30.21
N VAL A 59 -5.87 31.70 -30.40
CA VAL A 59 -6.08 32.91 -29.57
C VAL A 59 -7.52 33.41 -29.62
N GLU A 60 -8.13 33.43 -30.80
CA GLU A 60 -9.51 33.89 -30.93
C GLU A 60 -10.51 32.93 -30.26
N ASP A 61 -10.27 31.62 -30.36
CA ASP A 61 -11.08 30.61 -29.65
C ASP A 61 -10.93 30.75 -28.12
N LEU A 62 -9.72 31.03 -27.61
CA LEU A 62 -9.51 31.31 -26.18
C LEU A 62 -10.32 32.53 -25.71
N ARG A 63 -10.39 33.60 -26.51
CA ARG A 63 -11.20 34.79 -26.20
C ARG A 63 -12.70 34.50 -26.23
N ILE A 64 -13.16 33.69 -27.18
CA ILE A 64 -14.55 33.23 -27.23
C ILE A 64 -14.89 32.38 -26.00
N LYS A 65 -14.01 31.45 -25.63
CA LYS A 65 -14.12 30.61 -24.43
C LYS A 65 -14.20 31.46 -23.16
N ALA A 66 -13.39 32.52 -23.03
CA ALA A 66 -13.42 33.42 -21.89
C ALA A 66 -14.78 34.12 -21.70
N LYS A 67 -15.50 34.37 -22.80
CA LYS A 67 -16.84 34.99 -22.78
C LYS A 67 -17.97 33.96 -22.62
N THR A 68 -17.67 32.67 -22.78
CA THR A 68 -18.67 31.59 -22.81
C THR A 68 -18.36 30.51 -21.77
N THR A 69 -17.78 29.39 -22.19
CA THR A 69 -17.63 28.17 -21.39
C THR A 69 -16.63 28.29 -20.26
N HIS A 70 -15.62 29.16 -20.40
CA HIS A 70 -14.55 29.36 -19.42
C HIS A 70 -14.75 30.63 -18.59
N LYS A 71 -15.92 31.29 -18.71
CA LYS A 71 -16.20 32.57 -18.06
C LYS A 71 -15.89 32.58 -16.56
N HIS A 72 -16.23 31.51 -15.85
CA HIS A 72 -16.00 31.42 -14.41
C HIS A 72 -14.50 31.39 -14.01
N ILE A 73 -13.60 30.99 -14.91
CA ILE A 73 -12.13 31.06 -14.72
C ILE A 73 -11.63 32.44 -15.20
N ALA A 74 -12.13 32.90 -16.35
CA ALA A 74 -11.81 34.22 -16.89
C ALA A 74 -12.13 35.36 -15.90
N ASP A 75 -13.26 35.26 -15.19
CA ASP A 75 -13.68 36.25 -14.17
C ASP A 75 -12.71 36.31 -12.97
N VAL A 76 -11.97 35.23 -12.69
CA VAL A 76 -10.91 35.22 -11.67
C VAL A 76 -9.63 35.85 -12.23
N ILE A 77 -9.26 35.51 -13.47
CA ILE A 77 -8.13 36.13 -14.18
C ILE A 77 -8.35 37.64 -14.32
N ALA A 78 -9.60 38.07 -14.54
CA ALA A 78 -9.98 39.46 -14.70
C ALA A 78 -9.68 40.35 -13.48
N GLN A 79 -9.46 39.75 -12.30
CA GLN A 79 -9.13 40.47 -11.06
C GLN A 79 -7.64 40.78 -10.95
N VAL A 80 -6.78 40.13 -11.74
CA VAL A 80 -5.31 40.24 -11.64
C VAL A 80 -4.83 41.67 -11.94
N ALA A 81 -5.18 42.22 -13.10
CA ALA A 81 -4.72 43.55 -13.49
C ALA A 81 -5.22 44.66 -12.53
N PRO A 82 -6.53 44.74 -12.19
CA PRO A 82 -7.02 45.72 -11.22
C PRO A 82 -6.32 45.65 -9.85
N GLU A 83 -6.04 44.45 -9.35
CA GLU A 83 -5.34 44.29 -8.07
C GLU A 83 -3.87 44.74 -8.13
N ILE A 84 -3.18 44.50 -9.25
CA ILE A 84 -1.82 44.99 -9.48
C ILE A 84 -1.81 46.52 -9.52
N HIS A 85 -2.76 47.14 -10.24
CA HIS A 85 -2.91 48.59 -10.33
C HIS A 85 -3.25 49.23 -8.98
N ALA A 86 -4.07 48.56 -8.16
CA ALA A 86 -4.43 49.04 -6.83
C ALA A 86 -3.24 49.01 -5.85
N ARG A 87 -2.30 48.07 -6.03
CA ARG A 87 -1.18 47.83 -5.08
C ARG A 87 0.16 47.63 -5.81
N PRO A 88 0.64 48.62 -6.60
CA PRO A 88 1.80 48.45 -7.46
C PRO A 88 3.09 48.19 -6.68
N LYS A 89 3.25 48.78 -5.49
CA LYS A 89 4.43 48.54 -4.62
C LYS A 89 4.54 47.09 -4.15
N THR A 90 3.43 46.38 -4.07
CA THR A 90 3.39 44.97 -3.63
C THR A 90 3.65 44.04 -4.81
N TYR A 91 3.04 44.33 -5.96
CA TYR A 91 3.00 43.38 -7.08
C TYR A 91 4.00 43.66 -8.20
N LEU A 92 4.45 44.91 -8.40
CA LEU A 92 5.48 45.21 -9.40
C LEU A 92 6.87 44.97 -8.81
N PRO A 93 7.79 44.35 -9.57
CA PRO A 93 9.15 44.16 -9.13
C PRO A 93 9.90 45.49 -9.03
N SER A 94 10.73 45.61 -8.00
CA SER A 94 11.65 46.74 -7.90
C SER A 94 12.75 46.61 -8.98
N ARG A 95 13.19 47.75 -9.53
CA ARG A 95 14.40 47.81 -10.36
C ARG A 95 15.67 47.75 -9.51
N ASP A 96 15.56 48.04 -8.22
CA ASP A 96 16.62 47.85 -7.25
C ASP A 96 16.67 46.39 -6.81
N TYR A 97 17.80 45.73 -7.08
CA TYR A 97 18.05 44.35 -6.72
C TYR A 97 17.94 44.11 -5.21
N ASP A 98 18.44 45.01 -4.36
CA ASP A 98 18.41 44.80 -2.91
C ASP A 98 16.98 44.78 -2.37
N VAL A 99 16.08 45.58 -2.97
CA VAL A 99 14.65 45.55 -2.64
C VAL A 99 13.99 44.30 -3.20
N PHE A 100 14.23 43.98 -4.48
CA PHE A 100 13.67 42.80 -5.16
C PHE A 100 14.05 41.48 -4.48
N ALA A 101 15.31 41.35 -4.04
CA ALA A 101 15.87 40.14 -3.46
C ALA A 101 15.82 40.10 -1.92
N SER A 102 15.20 41.12 -1.29
CA SER A 102 15.11 41.22 0.18
C SER A 102 14.25 40.13 0.83
N ARG A 103 13.35 39.52 0.06
CA ARG A 103 12.41 38.47 0.49
C ARG A 103 12.28 37.43 -0.61
N TRP A 104 11.66 36.29 -0.28
CA TRP A 104 11.31 35.32 -1.30
C TRP A 104 10.38 35.93 -2.34
N ASN A 105 10.78 35.82 -3.60
CA ASN A 105 10.32 36.69 -4.67
C ASN A 105 9.59 35.92 -5.79
N GLU A 106 9.12 34.69 -5.51
CA GLU A 106 8.34 33.86 -6.45
C GLU A 106 7.07 34.55 -6.97
N ILE A 107 6.53 35.50 -6.19
CA ILE A 107 5.37 36.33 -6.53
C ILE A 107 5.50 36.98 -7.91
N TYR A 108 6.72 37.37 -8.30
CA TYR A 108 6.91 38.14 -9.52
C TYR A 108 6.75 37.29 -10.78
N GLY A 109 7.33 36.09 -10.79
CA GLY A 109 7.13 35.14 -11.89
C GLY A 109 5.69 34.62 -11.93
N ASN A 110 5.15 34.25 -10.77
CA ASN A 110 3.81 33.66 -10.65
C ASN A 110 2.71 34.60 -11.16
N ASN A 111 2.75 35.87 -10.80
CA ASN A 111 1.72 36.83 -11.18
C ASN A 111 1.88 37.31 -12.63
N LEU A 112 3.11 37.31 -13.16
CA LEU A 112 3.38 37.72 -14.54
C LEU A 112 2.70 36.79 -15.56
N ALA A 113 2.73 35.47 -15.35
CA ALA A 113 2.04 34.53 -16.24
C ALA A 113 0.52 34.74 -16.25
N ALA A 114 -0.07 35.02 -15.08
CA ALA A 114 -1.50 35.33 -14.97
C ALA A 114 -1.86 36.68 -15.63
N LEU A 115 -1.02 37.71 -15.46
CA LEU A 115 -1.20 39.00 -16.12
C LEU A 115 -1.05 38.90 -17.64
N ALA A 116 -0.10 38.10 -18.13
CA ALA A 116 0.06 37.85 -19.56
C ALA A 116 -1.17 37.16 -20.15
N MET A 117 -1.71 36.15 -19.45
CA MET A 117 -2.95 35.50 -19.86
C MET A 117 -4.14 36.49 -19.86
N TYR A 118 -4.23 37.37 -18.87
CA TYR A 118 -5.22 38.44 -18.86
C TYR A 118 -5.14 39.29 -20.13
N CYS A 119 -3.95 39.76 -20.51
CA CYS A 119 -3.76 40.57 -21.72
C CYS A 119 -4.12 39.83 -23.02
N VAL A 120 -3.93 38.50 -23.07
CA VAL A 120 -4.36 37.67 -24.22
C VAL A 120 -5.89 37.62 -24.33
N LEU A 121 -6.58 37.43 -23.19
CA LEU A 121 -8.03 37.27 -23.13
C LEU A 121 -8.79 38.59 -23.29
N PHE A 122 -8.21 39.71 -22.83
CA PHE A 122 -8.82 41.05 -22.80
C PHE A 122 -7.91 42.08 -23.51
N PRO A 123 -7.68 41.94 -24.84
CA PRO A 123 -6.74 42.78 -25.59
C PRO A 123 -7.14 44.27 -25.65
N GLU A 124 -8.40 44.59 -25.34
CA GLU A 124 -8.90 45.96 -25.27
C GLU A 124 -8.34 46.77 -24.11
N ASP A 125 -7.90 46.14 -23.02
CA ASP A 125 -7.29 46.82 -21.88
C ASP A 125 -5.80 47.10 -22.14
N ARG A 126 -5.56 48.21 -22.85
CA ARG A 126 -4.20 48.69 -23.13
C ARG A 126 -3.42 49.06 -21.87
N GLN A 127 -4.08 49.49 -20.80
CA GLN A 127 -3.41 49.86 -19.56
C GLN A 127 -2.81 48.62 -18.88
N ALA A 128 -3.52 47.49 -18.91
CA ALA A 128 -2.98 46.22 -18.43
C ALA A 128 -1.81 45.74 -19.28
N LEU A 129 -1.88 45.87 -20.62
CA LEU A 129 -0.76 45.57 -21.51
C LEU A 129 0.48 46.42 -21.20
N ASP A 130 0.32 47.75 -21.07
CA ASP A 130 1.42 48.65 -20.71
C ASP A 130 2.03 48.28 -19.35
N THR A 131 1.18 47.85 -18.40
CA THR A 131 1.62 47.37 -17.09
C THR A 131 2.42 46.08 -17.20
N ALA A 132 2.00 45.12 -18.03
CA ALA A 132 2.73 43.89 -18.29
C ALA A 132 4.09 44.17 -18.94
N LEU A 133 4.16 45.14 -19.87
CA LEU A 133 5.41 45.57 -20.49
C LEU A 133 6.37 46.20 -19.46
N ASP A 134 5.93 47.14 -18.61
CA ASP A 134 6.78 47.71 -17.55
C ASP A 134 7.20 46.63 -16.53
N TYR A 135 6.32 45.66 -16.24
CA TYR A 135 6.63 44.51 -15.39
C TYR A 135 7.83 43.73 -15.94
N MET A 136 7.78 43.38 -17.22
CA MET A 136 8.86 42.65 -17.90
C MET A 136 10.12 43.51 -18.01
N ASP A 137 10.01 44.80 -18.35
CA ASP A 137 11.14 45.74 -18.40
C ASP A 137 11.88 45.82 -17.05
N ARG A 138 11.15 45.80 -15.93
CA ARG A 138 11.73 45.77 -14.57
C ARG A 138 12.52 44.48 -14.33
N LEU A 139 11.93 43.31 -14.60
CA LEU A 139 12.61 42.02 -14.40
C LEU A 139 13.82 41.86 -15.31
N ALA A 140 13.73 42.31 -16.56
CA ALA A 140 14.81 42.26 -17.52
C ALA A 140 15.99 43.16 -17.13
N SER A 141 15.72 44.29 -16.46
CA SER A 141 16.77 45.22 -15.99
C SER A 141 17.61 44.68 -14.82
N LEU A 142 17.10 43.67 -14.10
CA LEU A 142 17.82 43.06 -12.98
C LEU A 142 18.94 42.15 -13.48
N LYS A 143 20.15 42.33 -12.94
CA LYS A 143 21.30 41.46 -13.27
C LYS A 143 21.03 39.99 -12.95
N GLN A 144 20.37 39.72 -11.84
CA GLN A 144 20.16 38.38 -11.31
C GLN A 144 18.81 38.30 -10.57
N TRP A 145 18.23 37.11 -10.42
CA TRP A 145 16.88 36.92 -9.85
C TRP A 145 16.87 36.19 -8.49
N GLN A 146 18.03 35.78 -8.00
CA GLN A 146 18.22 35.06 -6.74
C GLN A 146 17.82 35.92 -5.54
N VAL A 147 17.27 35.26 -4.52
CA VAL A 147 16.97 35.87 -3.22
C VAL A 147 18.27 36.02 -2.42
N LYS A 148 18.49 37.19 -1.83
CA LYS A 148 19.76 37.55 -1.16
C LYS A 148 20.08 36.63 0.02
N ALA A 149 19.06 36.22 0.78
CA ALA A 149 19.20 35.31 1.91
C ALA A 149 19.48 33.83 1.50
N SER A 150 19.23 33.47 0.24
CA SER A 150 19.28 32.09 -0.26
C SER A 150 19.90 32.02 -1.67
N LEU A 151 21.10 32.60 -1.85
CA LEU A 151 21.77 32.70 -3.17
C LEU A 151 22.06 31.35 -3.86
N LYS A 152 22.04 30.23 -3.12
CA LYS A 152 22.26 28.87 -3.65
C LYS A 152 20.96 28.10 -3.87
N ASP A 153 19.82 28.77 -3.74
CA ASP A 153 18.51 28.21 -4.01
C ASP A 153 17.98 28.81 -5.31
N GLU A 154 17.86 27.96 -6.33
CA GLU A 154 17.45 28.37 -7.66
C GLU A 154 15.93 28.38 -7.88
N VAL A 155 15.12 27.94 -6.91
CA VAL A 155 13.65 27.96 -7.03
C VAL A 155 13.08 29.35 -7.34
N PRO A 156 13.51 30.46 -6.70
CA PRO A 156 12.99 31.78 -7.04
C PRO A 156 13.36 32.22 -8.46
N VAL A 157 14.53 31.79 -8.95
CA VAL A 157 14.97 32.01 -10.33
C VAL A 157 14.10 31.21 -11.30
N ALA A 158 13.81 29.95 -10.98
CA ALA A 158 12.93 29.10 -11.77
C ALA A 158 11.53 29.69 -11.91
N HIS A 159 10.95 30.19 -10.81
CA HIS A 159 9.66 30.89 -10.82
C HIS A 159 9.69 32.12 -11.73
N SER A 160 10.72 32.95 -11.60
CA SER A 160 10.89 34.15 -12.42
C SER A 160 11.06 33.79 -13.90
N LEU A 161 11.87 32.77 -14.22
CA LEU A 161 12.10 32.31 -15.59
C LEU A 161 10.84 31.73 -16.23
N THR A 162 10.13 30.83 -15.54
CA THR A 162 8.87 30.26 -16.06
C THR A 162 7.88 31.37 -16.38
N GLY A 163 7.61 32.27 -15.41
CA GLY A 163 6.67 33.36 -15.63
C GLY A 163 7.08 34.32 -16.74
N PHE A 164 8.37 34.68 -16.80
CA PHE A 164 8.90 35.61 -17.80
C PHE A 164 8.91 35.01 -19.20
N ALA A 165 9.32 33.74 -19.36
CA ALA A 165 9.31 33.04 -20.64
C ALA A 165 7.87 32.78 -21.15
N THR A 166 6.93 32.44 -20.25
CA THR A 166 5.51 32.34 -20.62
C THR A 166 4.93 33.67 -21.08
N ALA A 167 5.22 34.78 -20.37
CA ALA A 167 4.78 36.10 -20.79
C ALA A 167 5.43 36.56 -22.11
N TYR A 168 6.69 36.20 -22.33
CA TYR A 168 7.38 36.44 -23.61
C TYR A 168 6.65 35.74 -24.76
N ASP A 169 6.31 34.46 -24.60
CA ASP A 169 5.58 33.69 -25.60
C ASP A 169 4.18 34.26 -25.86
N PHE A 170 3.43 34.56 -24.79
CA PHE A 170 2.03 35.02 -24.90
C PHE A 170 1.89 36.41 -25.50
N LEU A 171 2.81 37.32 -25.18
CA LEU A 171 2.75 38.73 -25.58
C LEU A 171 3.72 39.08 -26.70
N TYR A 172 4.32 38.06 -27.35
CA TYR A 172 5.36 38.24 -28.36
C TYR A 172 5.00 39.28 -29.42
N GLU A 173 3.77 39.28 -29.94
CA GLU A 173 3.32 40.21 -30.99
C GLU A 173 3.30 41.68 -30.55
N HIS A 174 3.26 41.96 -29.24
CA HIS A 174 3.20 43.32 -28.69
C HIS A 174 4.57 43.96 -28.43
N PHE A 175 5.66 43.22 -28.62
CA PHE A 175 7.00 43.73 -28.36
C PHE A 175 7.59 44.45 -29.58
N ASP A 176 8.25 45.59 -29.31
CA ASP A 176 9.20 46.19 -30.24
C ASP A 176 10.50 45.37 -30.34
N ASP A 177 11.30 45.63 -31.38
CA ASP A 177 12.54 44.90 -31.64
C ASP A 177 13.56 44.99 -30.49
N SER A 178 13.55 46.10 -29.73
CA SER A 178 14.47 46.29 -28.60
C SER A 178 14.09 45.38 -27.44
N ARG A 179 12.79 45.31 -27.12
CA ARG A 179 12.27 44.43 -26.08
C ARG A 179 12.46 42.98 -26.45
N ARG A 180 12.17 42.57 -27.70
CA ARG A 180 12.43 41.20 -28.19
C ARG A 180 13.88 40.79 -27.92
N LYS A 181 14.85 41.60 -28.38
CA LYS A 181 16.29 41.34 -28.17
C LYS A 181 16.69 41.31 -26.70
N THR A 182 16.15 42.21 -25.89
CA THR A 182 16.48 42.30 -24.46
C THR A 182 15.93 41.10 -23.68
N TYR A 183 14.67 40.76 -23.92
CA TYR A 183 13.97 39.69 -23.21
C TYR A 183 14.50 38.32 -23.59
N ILE A 184 14.71 38.04 -24.88
CA ILE A 184 15.26 36.75 -25.32
C ILE A 184 16.69 36.55 -24.80
N LYS A 185 17.49 37.62 -24.77
CA LYS A 185 18.82 37.59 -24.14
C LYS A 185 18.73 37.25 -22.65
N LYS A 186 17.80 37.88 -21.92
CA LYS A 186 17.59 37.59 -20.49
C LYS A 186 17.19 36.13 -20.26
N ILE A 187 16.29 35.59 -21.09
CA ILE A 187 15.87 34.19 -21.04
C ILE A 187 17.09 33.28 -21.31
N SER A 188 17.90 33.56 -22.33
CA SER A 188 19.12 32.81 -22.65
C SER A 188 20.11 32.79 -21.48
N ASP A 189 20.45 33.96 -20.93
CA ASP A 189 21.44 34.07 -19.85
C ASP A 189 21.01 33.28 -18.60
N VAL A 190 19.73 33.35 -18.21
CA VAL A 190 19.19 32.65 -17.03
C VAL A 190 19.00 31.15 -17.29
N THR A 191 18.56 30.76 -18.49
CA THR A 191 18.41 29.35 -18.88
C THR A 191 19.76 28.64 -18.86
N LYS A 192 20.80 29.29 -19.42
CA LYS A 192 22.18 28.80 -19.35
C LYS A 192 22.66 28.65 -17.91
N GLU A 193 22.38 29.64 -17.05
CA GLU A 193 22.76 29.57 -15.64
C GLU A 193 22.13 28.35 -14.94
N LEU A 194 20.82 28.13 -15.12
CA LEU A 194 20.14 26.95 -14.56
C LEU A 194 20.71 25.64 -15.11
N TYR A 195 21.02 25.57 -16.40
CA TYR A 195 21.67 24.42 -17.01
C TYR A 195 23.02 24.12 -16.34
N ASP A 196 23.89 25.13 -16.19
CA ASP A 196 25.21 24.96 -15.58
C ASP A 196 25.07 24.52 -14.11
N LEU A 197 24.13 25.10 -13.36
CA LEU A 197 23.88 24.78 -11.96
C LEU A 197 23.27 23.39 -11.75
N SER A 198 22.43 22.93 -12.67
CA SER A 198 21.82 21.60 -12.61
C SER A 198 22.85 20.45 -12.61
N GLN A 199 24.10 20.71 -13.00
CA GLN A 199 25.20 19.73 -13.00
C GLN A 199 25.84 19.56 -11.62
N VAL A 200 25.71 20.56 -10.74
CA VAL A 200 26.41 20.62 -9.45
C VAL A 200 25.48 20.69 -8.24
N ARG A 201 24.20 21.02 -8.44
CA ARG A 201 23.20 21.18 -7.37
C ARG A 201 22.50 19.87 -7.02
N GLY A 202 21.99 19.79 -5.80
CA GLY A 202 21.23 18.64 -5.30
C GLY A 202 20.00 18.33 -6.14
N TRP A 203 19.23 19.37 -6.51
CA TRP A 203 18.06 19.23 -7.39
C TRP A 203 18.41 18.67 -8.78
N GLY A 204 19.69 18.67 -9.15
CA GLY A 204 20.17 18.04 -10.38
C GLY A 204 20.05 16.50 -10.40
N LYS A 205 19.89 15.87 -9.22
CA LYS A 205 19.93 14.41 -9.04
C LYS A 205 18.96 13.83 -7.99
N GLN A 206 18.17 14.68 -7.32
CA GLN A 206 17.28 14.29 -6.21
C GLN A 206 15.84 14.05 -6.68
N TYR A 207 15.56 12.90 -7.28
CA TYR A 207 14.26 12.56 -7.87
C TYR A 207 13.07 12.84 -6.94
N LEU A 208 11.91 13.11 -7.54
CA LEU A 208 10.62 13.43 -6.90
C LEU A 208 10.55 14.75 -6.13
N GLN A 209 11.67 15.26 -5.64
CA GLN A 209 11.67 16.46 -4.81
C GLN A 209 11.18 17.70 -5.57
N ASN A 210 10.43 18.57 -4.90
CA ASN A 210 9.75 19.71 -5.49
C ASN A 210 10.68 20.71 -6.24
N HIS A 211 11.94 20.91 -5.82
CA HIS A 211 12.88 21.77 -6.54
C HIS A 211 13.29 21.16 -7.88
N VAL A 212 13.35 19.83 -8.00
CA VAL A 212 13.70 19.14 -9.26
C VAL A 212 12.65 19.42 -10.32
N ALA A 213 11.39 19.15 -10.00
CA ALA A 213 10.28 19.39 -10.93
C ALA A 213 10.20 20.88 -11.30
N THR A 214 10.36 21.79 -10.33
CA THR A 214 10.29 23.23 -10.54
C THR A 214 11.42 23.77 -11.42
N ASN A 215 12.67 23.43 -11.10
CA ASN A 215 13.83 23.98 -11.78
C ASN A 215 14.00 23.41 -13.19
N TYR A 216 13.75 22.10 -13.38
CA TYR A 216 13.82 21.51 -14.71
C TYR A 216 12.65 21.93 -15.61
N LEU A 217 11.46 22.19 -15.06
CA LEU A 217 10.39 22.80 -15.86
C LEU A 217 10.80 24.19 -16.34
N ALA A 218 11.34 25.04 -15.46
CA ALA A 218 11.81 26.37 -15.86
C ALA A 218 12.91 26.30 -16.94
N LEU A 219 13.85 25.36 -16.78
CA LEU A 219 14.90 25.10 -17.77
C LEU A 219 14.29 24.68 -19.12
N LEU A 220 13.29 23.80 -19.11
CA LEU A 220 12.58 23.36 -20.31
C LEU A 220 11.83 24.51 -20.98
N THR A 221 11.06 25.30 -20.21
CA THR A 221 10.29 26.44 -20.74
C THR A 221 11.20 27.48 -21.38
N GLY A 222 12.31 27.83 -20.73
CA GLY A 222 13.31 28.74 -21.30
C GLY A 222 13.93 28.18 -22.58
N SER A 223 14.28 26.90 -22.58
CA SER A 223 14.89 26.24 -23.75
C SER A 223 13.93 26.15 -24.95
N LEU A 224 12.64 25.90 -24.72
CA LEU A 224 11.62 25.85 -25.77
C LEU A 224 11.44 27.22 -26.45
N VAL A 225 11.40 28.30 -25.68
CA VAL A 225 11.30 29.66 -26.24
C VAL A 225 12.56 30.03 -27.04
N LEU A 226 13.73 29.57 -26.62
CA LEU A 226 15.00 29.87 -27.26
C LEU A 226 15.30 29.03 -28.50
N GLU A 227 14.76 27.82 -28.62
CA GLU A 227 15.10 26.89 -29.71
C GLU A 227 14.76 27.45 -31.11
N VAL A 228 13.86 28.44 -31.18
CA VAL A 228 13.57 29.18 -32.42
C VAL A 228 14.78 29.99 -32.90
N ASP A 229 15.58 30.51 -31.96
CA ASP A 229 16.63 31.53 -32.20
C ASP A 229 18.07 31.06 -31.88
N ASP A 230 18.25 30.09 -30.97
CA ASP A 230 19.55 29.66 -30.44
C ASP A 230 19.73 28.13 -30.49
N PRO A 231 20.59 27.61 -31.38
CA PRO A 231 20.90 26.19 -31.45
C PRO A 231 21.48 25.57 -30.15
N GLN A 232 22.05 26.36 -29.25
CA GLN A 232 22.55 25.85 -27.96
C GLN A 232 21.42 25.42 -27.02
N ALA A 233 20.21 25.96 -27.21
CA ALA A 233 19.05 25.63 -26.40
C ALA A 233 18.67 24.15 -26.47
N SER A 234 18.98 23.45 -27.57
CA SER A 234 18.68 22.02 -27.71
C SER A 234 19.40 21.15 -26.67
N VAL A 235 20.62 21.51 -26.24
CA VAL A 235 21.37 20.78 -25.20
C VAL A 235 20.71 20.97 -23.82
N TRP A 236 20.23 22.18 -23.54
CA TRP A 236 19.56 22.50 -22.29
C TRP A 236 18.19 21.82 -22.19
N LYS A 237 17.46 21.80 -23.32
CA LYS A 237 16.23 21.05 -23.51
C LYS A 237 16.42 19.56 -23.24
N GLU A 238 17.38 18.93 -23.90
CA GLU A 238 17.66 17.49 -23.73
C GLU A 238 17.91 17.15 -22.26
N ARG A 239 18.74 17.95 -21.57
CA ARG A 239 19.01 17.74 -20.15
C ARG A 239 17.75 17.84 -19.29
N ALA A 240 16.89 18.83 -19.52
CA ALA A 240 15.65 19.00 -18.78
C ALA A 240 14.71 17.80 -18.96
N ILE A 241 14.54 17.36 -20.22
CA ILE A 241 13.70 16.20 -20.56
C ILE A 241 14.25 14.94 -19.88
N THR A 242 15.53 14.62 -20.06
CA THR A 242 16.13 13.42 -19.45
C THR A 242 15.88 13.35 -17.95
N LYS A 243 16.03 14.48 -17.25
CA LYS A 243 15.95 14.50 -15.79
C LYS A 243 14.52 14.46 -15.26
N ILE A 244 13.56 15.05 -15.97
CA ILE A 244 12.15 14.88 -15.61
C ILE A 244 11.64 13.48 -16.01
N GLU A 245 12.10 12.89 -17.12
CA GLU A 245 11.78 11.49 -17.47
C GLU A 245 12.25 10.49 -16.41
N GLU A 246 13.45 10.67 -15.85
CA GLU A 246 13.92 9.89 -14.69
C GLU A 246 12.95 10.03 -13.50
N THR A 247 12.40 11.23 -13.28
CA THR A 247 11.38 11.47 -12.23
C THR A 247 10.05 10.79 -12.57
N MET A 248 9.58 10.87 -13.81
CA MET A 248 8.36 10.19 -14.27
C MET A 248 8.46 8.66 -14.16
N PHE A 249 9.64 8.11 -14.43
CA PHE A 249 9.93 6.70 -14.23
C PHE A 249 9.79 6.28 -12.77
N VAL A 250 10.36 7.05 -11.83
CA VAL A 250 10.21 6.79 -10.40
C VAL A 250 8.75 6.97 -9.97
N LEU A 251 8.07 8.04 -10.38
CA LEU A 251 6.66 8.29 -10.09
C LEU A 251 5.78 7.12 -10.52
N ASN A 252 6.06 6.48 -11.65
CA ASN A 252 5.29 5.33 -12.10
C ASN A 252 5.26 4.19 -11.07
N HIS A 253 6.26 4.08 -10.18
CA HIS A 253 6.32 3.10 -9.08
C HIS A 253 5.46 3.44 -7.88
N VAL A 254 5.01 4.71 -7.76
CA VAL A 254 4.10 5.20 -6.72
C VAL A 254 2.67 4.92 -7.18
N VAL A 255 2.16 3.75 -6.78
CA VAL A 255 0.93 3.17 -7.36
C VAL A 255 -0.38 3.65 -6.73
N ASP A 256 -0.33 4.57 -5.77
CA ASP A 256 -1.51 5.14 -5.11
C ASP A 256 -1.69 6.65 -5.39
N GLY A 257 -0.88 7.20 -6.32
CA GLY A 257 -0.97 8.59 -6.76
C GLY A 257 -0.48 9.61 -5.74
N SER A 258 0.06 9.18 -4.60
CA SER A 258 0.53 10.07 -3.54
C SER A 258 1.87 10.74 -3.84
N LEU A 259 2.27 11.68 -2.99
CA LEU A 259 3.62 12.24 -2.92
C LEU A 259 4.01 12.34 -1.44
N ASP A 260 5.25 11.97 -1.12
CA ASP A 260 5.73 11.81 0.25
C ASP A 260 5.78 13.13 1.03
N GLU A 261 6.08 14.25 0.34
CA GLU A 261 6.16 15.60 0.93
C GLU A 261 4.80 16.18 1.38
N GLY A 262 3.72 15.41 1.26
CA GLY A 262 2.38 15.80 1.68
C GLY A 262 1.62 16.61 0.65
N VAL A 263 0.36 16.96 0.96
CA VAL A 263 -0.58 17.51 -0.04
C VAL A 263 -0.18 18.90 -0.51
N ALA A 264 0.38 19.73 0.38
CA ALA A 264 0.81 21.08 0.03
C ALA A 264 2.00 21.06 -0.94
N TYR A 265 3.13 20.43 -0.57
CA TYR A 265 4.26 20.28 -1.50
C TYR A 265 3.93 19.37 -2.68
N GLY A 266 3.06 18.38 -2.52
CA GLY A 266 2.55 17.57 -3.61
C GLY A 266 1.87 18.43 -4.69
N SER A 267 1.07 19.43 -4.30
CA SER A 267 0.51 20.39 -5.25
C SER A 267 1.57 21.25 -5.96
N TYR A 268 2.70 21.51 -5.30
CA TYR A 268 3.86 22.21 -5.86
C TYR A 268 4.55 21.33 -6.92
N THR A 269 4.90 20.10 -6.60
CA THR A 269 5.50 19.14 -7.54
C THR A 269 4.58 18.90 -8.73
N SER A 270 3.29 18.61 -8.47
CA SER A 270 2.30 18.33 -9.52
C SER A 270 2.00 19.52 -10.42
N ARG A 271 2.15 20.77 -9.95
CA ARG A 271 2.11 21.96 -10.83
C ARG A 271 3.12 21.83 -11.97
N SER A 272 4.34 21.43 -11.64
CA SER A 272 5.42 21.36 -12.63
C SER A 272 5.34 20.08 -13.46
N VAL A 273 4.98 18.95 -12.85
CA VAL A 273 4.82 17.67 -13.55
C VAL A 273 3.69 17.73 -14.58
N THR A 274 2.52 18.29 -14.25
CA THR A 274 1.41 18.41 -15.22
C THR A 274 1.76 19.31 -16.40
N GLN A 275 2.48 20.42 -16.17
CA GLN A 275 3.01 21.26 -17.25
C GLN A 275 4.02 20.50 -18.11
N TYR A 276 4.93 19.76 -17.49
CA TYR A 276 5.87 18.92 -18.23
C TYR A 276 5.15 17.90 -19.11
N VAL A 277 4.19 17.15 -18.56
CA VAL A 277 3.43 16.13 -19.32
C VAL A 277 2.72 16.76 -20.51
N TYR A 278 2.11 17.93 -20.32
CA TYR A 278 1.49 18.68 -21.42
C TYR A 278 2.51 19.10 -22.50
N LEU A 279 3.61 19.74 -22.08
CA LEU A 279 4.63 20.24 -23.00
C LEU A 279 5.34 19.09 -23.73
N ALA A 280 5.60 17.97 -23.05
CA ALA A 280 6.22 16.79 -23.63
C ALA A 280 5.34 16.17 -24.72
N LEU A 281 4.03 16.09 -24.48
CA LEU A 281 3.08 15.63 -25.47
C LEU A 281 3.00 16.59 -26.67
N ARG A 282 2.86 17.89 -26.41
CA ARG A 282 2.70 18.91 -27.46
C ARG A 282 3.94 19.09 -28.34
N HIS A 283 5.11 19.19 -27.73
CA HIS A 283 6.35 19.57 -28.44
C HIS A 283 7.15 18.35 -28.93
N PHE A 284 7.06 17.21 -28.24
CA PHE A 284 7.91 16.04 -28.49
C PHE A 284 7.13 14.75 -28.80
N ASN A 285 5.80 14.78 -28.74
CA ASN A 285 4.94 13.60 -28.86
C ASN A 285 5.26 12.50 -27.81
N ILE A 286 5.79 12.89 -26.65
CA ILE A 286 6.06 11.98 -25.52
C ILE A 286 4.82 11.96 -24.63
N SER A 287 4.12 10.82 -24.58
CA SER A 287 2.90 10.66 -23.79
C SER A 287 3.16 9.96 -22.45
N HIS A 288 2.67 10.58 -21.37
CA HIS A 288 2.63 9.99 -20.03
C HIS A 288 1.21 9.71 -19.53
N LEU A 289 0.19 9.83 -20.39
CA LEU A 289 -1.22 9.75 -19.96
C LEU A 289 -1.59 8.37 -19.36
N GLU A 290 -0.81 7.34 -19.67
CA GLU A 290 -0.98 5.99 -19.14
C GLU A 290 -0.21 5.73 -17.82
N ASN A 291 0.58 6.69 -17.33
CA ASN A 291 1.36 6.57 -16.10
C ASN A 291 0.44 6.31 -14.90
N PHE A 292 0.78 5.33 -14.06
CA PHE A 292 -0.08 4.90 -12.96
C PHE A 292 -0.26 5.97 -11.90
N TRP A 293 0.82 6.70 -11.56
CA TRP A 293 0.72 7.79 -10.61
C TRP A 293 -0.28 8.85 -11.09
N LEU A 294 -0.23 9.25 -12.37
CA LEU A 294 -1.19 10.22 -12.91
C LEU A 294 -2.65 9.74 -12.83
N LYS A 295 -2.90 8.46 -13.11
CA LYS A 295 -4.25 7.88 -13.03
C LYS A 295 -4.82 7.87 -11.62
N GLU A 296 -3.97 7.67 -10.62
CA GLU A 296 -4.37 7.61 -9.21
C GLU A 296 -4.28 8.98 -8.51
N HIS A 297 -3.56 9.96 -9.07
CA HIS A 297 -3.28 11.25 -8.43
C HIS A 297 -4.54 12.09 -8.11
N PHE A 298 -5.66 11.84 -8.80
CA PHE A 298 -6.96 12.43 -8.42
C PHE A 298 -7.34 12.09 -6.98
N TRP A 299 -7.14 10.83 -6.57
CA TRP A 299 -7.48 10.37 -5.22
C TRP A 299 -6.61 11.01 -4.14
N PHE A 300 -5.38 11.40 -4.47
CA PHE A 300 -4.54 12.17 -3.56
C PHE A 300 -5.16 13.51 -3.18
N TYR A 301 -5.78 14.23 -4.12
CA TYR A 301 -6.53 15.45 -3.79
C TYR A 301 -7.89 15.15 -3.17
N TYR A 302 -8.66 14.23 -3.73
CA TYR A 302 -10.02 13.93 -3.27
C TYR A 302 -10.04 13.36 -1.86
N SER A 303 -9.23 12.35 -1.58
CA SER A 303 -9.27 11.60 -0.32
C SER A 303 -8.53 12.29 0.83
N THR A 304 -7.87 13.44 0.61
CA THR A 304 -7.15 14.18 1.67
C THR A 304 -7.83 15.48 2.10
N ILE A 305 -8.99 15.80 1.53
CA ILE A 305 -9.78 16.99 1.88
C ILE A 305 -10.68 16.71 3.09
N LEU A 306 -10.57 17.58 4.10
CA LEU A 306 -11.40 17.56 5.30
C LEU A 306 -12.83 18.05 5.00
N PRO A 307 -13.80 17.74 5.88
CA PRO A 307 -15.16 18.23 5.75
C PRO A 307 -15.24 19.75 5.57
N GLY A 308 -16.06 20.20 4.62
CA GLY A 308 -16.19 21.63 4.27
C GLY A 308 -15.24 22.12 3.17
N TYR A 309 -14.40 21.25 2.60
CA TYR A 309 -13.69 21.49 1.33
C TYR A 309 -12.60 22.57 1.34
N GLN A 310 -12.15 23.02 2.52
CA GLN A 310 -11.19 24.13 2.66
C GLN A 310 -9.80 23.72 3.13
N ARG A 311 -9.71 22.60 3.85
CA ARG A 311 -8.48 22.11 4.50
C ARG A 311 -8.10 20.74 3.96
N THR A 312 -6.81 20.45 3.98
CA THR A 312 -6.26 19.12 3.75
C THR A 312 -5.72 18.53 5.06
N ILE A 313 -5.33 17.26 5.05
CA ILE A 313 -4.85 16.54 6.25
C ILE A 313 -3.63 17.16 6.95
N GLY A 314 -2.84 17.99 6.27
CA GLY A 314 -1.74 18.73 6.89
C GLY A 314 -0.49 17.92 7.25
N VAL A 315 -0.37 16.67 6.77
CA VAL A 315 0.82 15.81 6.94
C VAL A 315 2.05 16.42 6.27
N ALA A 316 3.22 16.22 6.89
CA ALA A 316 4.51 16.78 6.48
C ALA A 316 4.53 18.33 6.49
N ASP A 317 5.54 18.94 5.88
CA ASP A 317 5.61 20.40 5.76
C ASP A 317 4.44 20.93 4.91
N SER A 318 3.38 21.39 5.58
CA SER A 318 2.15 21.80 4.92
C SER A 318 1.71 23.21 5.31
N ASN A 319 0.94 23.86 4.44
CA ASN A 319 0.02 24.91 4.86
C ASN A 319 -1.33 24.28 5.26
N ASN A 320 -2.41 25.06 5.35
CA ASN A 320 -3.73 24.53 5.71
C ASN A 320 -4.37 23.69 4.58
N ASN A 321 -3.85 23.74 3.34
CA ASN A 321 -4.46 23.11 2.18
C ASN A 321 -3.45 22.74 1.06
N TRP A 322 -3.22 23.63 0.10
CA TRP A 322 -2.35 23.46 -1.07
C TRP A 322 -1.48 24.70 -1.27
N PHE A 323 -0.25 24.52 -1.74
CA PHE A 323 0.58 25.67 -2.15
C PHE A 323 0.17 26.21 -3.53
N TYR A 324 -0.17 25.34 -4.48
CA TYR A 324 -0.47 25.75 -5.86
C TYR A 324 -1.72 25.04 -6.38
N GLY A 325 -2.66 25.79 -6.96
CA GLY A 325 -3.96 25.26 -7.39
C GLY A 325 -4.81 24.79 -6.20
N PRO A 326 -5.39 23.57 -6.22
CA PRO A 326 -5.13 22.46 -7.15
C PRO A 326 -6.07 22.42 -8.36
N GLU A 327 -6.89 23.47 -8.58
CA GLU A 327 -7.89 23.51 -9.65
C GLU A 327 -7.26 23.24 -11.03
N SER A 328 -6.10 23.82 -11.31
CA SER A 328 -5.35 23.59 -12.54
C SER A 328 -4.95 22.12 -12.75
N GLN A 329 -4.44 21.47 -11.70
CA GLN A 329 -4.03 20.07 -11.75
C GLN A 329 -5.25 19.16 -11.93
N LEU A 330 -6.38 19.49 -11.29
CA LEU A 330 -7.62 18.72 -11.38
C LEU A 330 -8.26 18.77 -12.77
N VAL A 331 -8.37 19.95 -13.39
CA VAL A 331 -8.91 20.06 -14.75
C VAL A 331 -7.98 19.43 -15.78
N PHE A 332 -6.65 19.47 -15.54
CA PHE A 332 -5.68 18.72 -16.34
C PHE A 332 -5.93 17.20 -16.28
N LEU A 333 -6.04 16.67 -15.05
CA LEU A 333 -6.32 15.25 -14.85
C LEU A 333 -7.63 14.85 -15.52
N ASP A 334 -8.67 15.68 -15.45
CA ASP A 334 -9.94 15.37 -16.12
C ASP A 334 -9.81 15.35 -17.63
N ARG A 335 -9.23 16.40 -18.22
CA ARG A 335 -9.11 16.53 -19.68
C ARG A 335 -8.27 15.42 -20.32
N TYR A 336 -7.16 15.07 -19.69
CA TYR A 336 -6.15 14.21 -20.30
C TYR A 336 -6.09 12.78 -19.75
N VAL A 337 -6.60 12.53 -18.53
CA VAL A 337 -6.44 11.23 -17.85
C VAL A 337 -7.79 10.58 -17.53
N LEU A 338 -8.63 11.22 -16.71
CA LEU A 338 -9.88 10.62 -16.20
C LEU A 338 -11.02 10.65 -17.20
N ARG A 339 -11.19 11.78 -17.89
CA ARG A 339 -12.21 12.04 -18.91
C ARG A 339 -13.64 11.71 -18.46
N ASN A 340 -14.00 12.09 -17.23
CA ASN A 340 -15.28 11.71 -16.63
C ASN A 340 -16.01 12.83 -15.88
N GLY A 341 -15.45 14.05 -15.82
CA GLY A 341 -16.06 15.22 -15.19
C GLY A 341 -15.78 15.36 -13.69
N SER A 342 -15.06 14.41 -13.07
CA SER A 342 -14.75 14.44 -11.63
C SER A 342 -13.71 15.48 -11.25
N GLY A 343 -12.72 15.72 -12.11
CA GLY A 343 -11.69 16.74 -11.87
C GLY A 343 -12.26 18.15 -12.00
N ASN A 344 -13.05 18.41 -13.04
CA ASN A 344 -13.79 19.65 -13.23
C ASN A 344 -14.71 19.94 -12.04
N TRP A 345 -15.47 18.93 -11.61
CA TRP A 345 -16.36 19.04 -10.46
C TRP A 345 -15.60 19.38 -9.17
N LEU A 346 -14.49 18.69 -8.90
CA LEU A 346 -13.70 18.95 -7.68
C LEU A 346 -13.05 20.33 -7.70
N ALA A 347 -12.52 20.75 -8.84
CA ALA A 347 -11.95 22.09 -9.04
C ALA A 347 -13.00 23.18 -8.76
N ARG A 348 -14.21 23.03 -9.32
CA ARG A 348 -15.35 23.93 -9.06
C ARG A 348 -15.72 23.97 -7.59
N LEU A 349 -15.76 22.81 -6.92
CA LEU A 349 -16.15 22.72 -5.52
C LEU A 349 -15.13 23.41 -4.60
N ILE A 350 -13.84 23.19 -4.83
CA ILE A 350 -12.75 23.84 -4.09
C ILE A 350 -12.81 25.35 -4.29
N ARG A 351 -12.90 25.81 -5.54
CA ARG A 351 -13.01 27.25 -5.85
C ARG A 351 -14.17 27.90 -5.12
N LYS A 352 -15.34 27.26 -5.12
CA LYS A 352 -16.54 27.79 -4.45
C LYS A 352 -16.34 28.01 -2.94
N HIS A 353 -15.51 27.19 -2.30
CA HIS A 353 -15.29 27.25 -0.84
C HIS A 353 -13.98 27.95 -0.45
N ARG A 354 -13.16 28.38 -1.41
CA ARG A 354 -11.89 29.06 -1.14
C ARG A 354 -12.14 30.41 -0.46
N THR A 355 -11.47 30.64 0.67
CA THR A 355 -11.58 31.90 1.43
C THR A 355 -10.66 32.98 0.86
N THR A 356 -11.13 34.23 0.84
CA THR A 356 -10.35 35.39 0.37
C THR A 356 -9.48 36.03 1.46
N GLU A 357 -9.82 35.83 2.74
CA GLU A 357 -9.11 36.39 3.89
C GLU A 357 -8.85 35.33 4.98
N GLY A 358 -7.91 35.62 5.89
CA GLY A 358 -7.58 34.77 7.03
C GLY A 358 -6.59 33.64 6.72
N ALA A 359 -6.37 32.75 7.71
CA ALA A 359 -5.33 31.71 7.67
C ALA A 359 -5.53 30.64 6.58
N LEU A 360 -6.75 30.52 6.04
CA LEU A 360 -7.10 29.58 4.96
C LEU A 360 -6.92 30.18 3.56
N SER A 361 -6.73 31.50 3.46
CA SER A 361 -6.53 32.18 2.18
C SER A 361 -5.17 31.82 1.57
N SER A 362 -5.16 31.68 0.25
CA SER A 362 -3.92 31.43 -0.48
C SER A 362 -3.02 32.68 -0.46
N PRO A 363 -1.71 32.54 -0.19
CA PRO A 363 -0.79 33.66 -0.17
C PRO A 363 -0.78 34.42 -1.50
N ALA A 364 -0.57 35.74 -1.42
CA ALA A 364 -0.48 36.62 -2.59
C ALA A 364 0.63 36.21 -3.58
N SER A 365 1.65 35.48 -3.12
CA SER A 365 2.73 34.95 -3.94
C SER A 365 2.35 33.72 -4.78
N GLN A 366 1.26 33.02 -4.44
CA GLN A 366 0.95 31.69 -4.97
C GLN A 366 -0.42 31.62 -5.65
N ARG A 367 -1.41 32.38 -5.15
CA ARG A 367 -2.84 32.27 -5.53
C ARG A 367 -3.16 32.42 -7.02
N TRP A 368 -2.32 33.09 -7.81
CA TRP A 368 -2.56 33.31 -9.25
C TRP A 368 -1.67 32.46 -10.16
N CYS A 369 -0.68 31.76 -9.60
CA CYS A 369 0.38 31.08 -10.34
C CYS A 369 -0.14 30.15 -11.45
N THR A 370 -1.25 29.43 -11.19
CA THR A 370 -1.76 28.37 -12.07
C THR A 370 -3.04 28.75 -12.82
N LEU A 371 -3.49 30.01 -12.77
CA LEU A 371 -4.75 30.41 -13.42
C LEU A 371 -4.69 30.27 -14.95
N HIS A 372 -3.54 30.57 -15.54
CA HIS A 372 -3.34 30.47 -16.99
C HIS A 372 -3.43 29.01 -17.48
N THR A 373 -2.75 28.07 -16.82
CA THR A 373 -2.82 26.64 -17.15
C THR A 373 -4.20 26.07 -16.87
N GLU A 374 -4.86 26.49 -15.80
CA GLU A 374 -6.23 26.07 -15.51
C GLU A 374 -7.20 26.47 -16.63
N PHE A 375 -7.13 27.73 -17.08
CA PHE A 375 -7.95 28.19 -18.19
C PHE A 375 -7.68 27.38 -19.46
N ILE A 376 -6.42 27.11 -19.78
CA ILE A 376 -6.05 26.39 -21.01
C ILE A 376 -6.51 24.93 -20.97
N TRP A 377 -6.42 24.29 -19.81
CA TRP A 377 -6.69 22.85 -19.66
C TRP A 377 -8.12 22.51 -19.27
N TYR A 378 -8.95 23.47 -18.88
CA TYR A 378 -10.36 23.19 -18.64
C TYR A 378 -11.05 22.66 -19.90
N ASP A 379 -11.85 21.60 -19.75
CA ASP A 379 -12.66 21.03 -20.82
C ASP A 379 -14.14 21.00 -20.38
N PRO A 380 -14.96 21.96 -20.86
CA PRO A 380 -16.37 22.02 -20.48
C PRO A 380 -17.20 20.85 -21.04
N SER A 381 -16.70 20.11 -22.05
CA SER A 381 -17.47 19.03 -22.68
C SER A 381 -17.63 17.81 -21.78
N LEU A 382 -16.77 17.67 -20.77
CA LEU A 382 -16.80 16.57 -19.80
C LEU A 382 -17.87 16.75 -18.70
N GLY A 383 -18.45 17.95 -18.58
CA GLY A 383 -19.38 18.29 -17.50
C GLY A 383 -18.72 18.31 -16.11
N GLU A 384 -19.55 18.33 -15.07
CA GLU A 384 -19.13 18.33 -13.66
C GLU A 384 -19.89 17.22 -12.93
N SER A 385 -19.23 16.08 -12.73
CA SER A 385 -19.84 14.89 -12.12
C SER A 385 -19.02 14.42 -10.92
N PRO A 386 -19.59 14.33 -9.70
CA PRO A 386 -18.87 13.79 -8.56
C PRO A 386 -18.53 12.30 -8.76
N PRO A 387 -17.43 11.80 -8.17
CA PRO A 387 -17.16 10.38 -8.10
C PRO A 387 -18.30 9.59 -7.45
N GLN A 388 -18.43 8.32 -7.80
CA GLN A 388 -19.42 7.43 -7.19
C GLN A 388 -19.23 7.36 -5.67
N GLY A 389 -20.32 7.48 -4.92
CA GLY A 389 -20.28 7.44 -3.46
C GLY A 389 -19.88 8.77 -2.78
N HIS A 390 -19.83 9.89 -3.52
CA HIS A 390 -19.64 11.21 -2.93
C HIS A 390 -20.62 11.51 -1.77
N ASN A 391 -20.15 12.28 -0.79
CA ASN A 391 -20.84 12.62 0.45
C ASN A 391 -21.26 11.38 1.28
N ARG A 392 -20.56 10.26 1.11
CA ARG A 392 -20.60 9.10 2.00
C ARG A 392 -19.23 8.88 2.60
N ALA A 393 -19.21 8.60 3.90
CA ALA A 393 -17.97 8.28 4.59
C ALA A 393 -17.42 6.96 4.04
N HIS A 394 -16.22 7.02 3.48
CA HIS A 394 -15.51 5.87 2.92
C HIS A 394 -14.08 5.90 3.43
N LEU A 395 -13.48 4.71 3.53
CA LEU A 395 -12.09 4.51 3.88
C LEU A 395 -11.26 4.53 2.59
N HIS A 396 -10.18 5.30 2.56
CA HIS A 396 -9.22 5.32 1.47
C HIS A 396 -7.81 5.10 2.02
N MET A 397 -7.01 4.28 1.32
CA MET A 397 -5.68 3.87 1.78
C MET A 397 -4.63 4.14 0.71
N PHE A 398 -3.69 5.01 1.05
CA PHE A 398 -2.46 5.27 0.31
C PHE A 398 -1.39 4.29 0.76
N THR A 399 -1.33 3.15 0.08
CA THR A 399 -0.43 2.03 0.47
C THR A 399 1.06 2.31 0.26
N ASP A 400 1.41 3.25 -0.61
CA ASP A 400 2.78 3.73 -0.79
C ASP A 400 3.14 4.73 0.30
N TRP A 401 2.30 5.76 0.47
CA TRP A 401 2.54 6.83 1.46
C TRP A 401 2.46 6.34 2.90
N GLY A 402 1.69 5.27 3.14
CA GLY A 402 1.38 4.78 4.48
C GLY A 402 0.33 5.62 5.20
N VAL A 403 -0.63 6.19 4.46
CA VAL A 403 -1.70 7.04 5.01
C VAL A 403 -3.07 6.42 4.76
N VAL A 404 -3.92 6.45 5.79
CA VAL A 404 -5.33 6.09 5.70
C VAL A 404 -6.18 7.31 6.00
N THR A 405 -7.28 7.48 5.28
CA THR A 405 -8.28 8.52 5.50
C THR A 405 -9.69 7.92 5.54
N TYR A 406 -10.56 8.51 6.34
CA TYR A 406 -11.96 8.16 6.45
C TYR A 406 -12.81 9.43 6.52
N GLY A 407 -13.89 9.48 5.74
CA GLY A 407 -14.83 10.61 5.78
C GLY A 407 -14.33 11.87 5.08
N SER A 408 -13.40 11.72 4.13
CA SER A 408 -12.96 12.80 3.24
C SER A 408 -14.12 13.28 2.37
N MET A 409 -14.09 14.57 1.98
CA MET A 409 -15.08 15.16 1.07
C MET A 409 -16.53 15.17 1.56
N LEU A 410 -16.75 15.06 2.87
CA LEU A 410 -18.06 15.31 3.48
C LEU A 410 -18.36 16.81 3.50
N SER A 411 -19.65 17.15 3.39
CA SER A 411 -20.11 18.52 3.70
C SER A 411 -19.86 18.84 5.17
N ALA A 412 -19.75 20.11 5.56
CA ALA A 412 -19.65 20.46 6.98
C ALA A 412 -20.99 20.19 7.69
N GLY A 413 -20.97 19.49 8.83
CA GLY A 413 -22.19 19.12 9.56
C GLY A 413 -21.97 18.13 10.70
N ALA A 414 -23.04 17.86 11.45
CA ALA A 414 -23.00 16.99 12.64
C ALA A 414 -22.61 15.53 12.32
N ASP A 415 -22.93 15.05 11.12
CA ASP A 415 -22.60 13.70 10.65
C ASP A 415 -21.20 13.59 10.00
N SER A 416 -20.45 14.69 9.98
CA SER A 416 -19.26 14.82 9.12
C SER A 416 -17.98 14.47 9.86
N THR A 417 -17.77 13.20 10.14
CA THR A 417 -16.57 12.74 10.85
C THR A 417 -15.44 12.48 9.89
N PHE A 418 -14.28 13.09 10.16
CA PHE A 418 -13.03 12.81 9.47
C PHE A 418 -12.02 12.15 10.41
N LEU A 419 -11.32 11.14 9.91
CA LEU A 419 -10.21 10.50 10.59
C LEU A 419 -9.10 10.21 9.58
N SER A 420 -7.84 10.54 9.92
CA SER A 420 -6.68 10.06 9.17
C SER A 420 -5.63 9.46 10.08
N PHE A 421 -4.77 8.60 9.55
CA PHE A 421 -3.67 7.97 10.28
C PHE A 421 -2.48 7.76 9.35
N LYS A 422 -1.25 8.06 9.81
CA LYS A 422 0.00 7.84 9.05
C LYS A 422 0.90 6.85 9.78
N SER A 423 1.36 5.83 9.07
CA SER A 423 2.42 4.91 9.51
C SER A 423 3.03 4.25 8.27
N GLY A 424 4.14 4.81 7.76
CA GLY A 424 4.73 4.43 6.48
C GLY A 424 6.26 4.38 6.48
N SER A 425 6.80 3.89 5.37
CA SER A 425 8.24 3.93 5.10
C SER A 425 8.69 5.35 4.73
N LEU A 426 9.91 5.74 5.12
CA LEU A 426 10.51 7.00 4.70
C LEU A 426 10.46 7.13 3.17
N HIS A 427 10.00 8.29 2.69
CA HIS A 427 9.85 8.67 1.28
C HIS A 427 8.88 7.77 0.48
N GLY A 428 7.95 7.09 1.16
CA GLY A 428 7.01 6.15 0.55
C GLY A 428 7.60 4.76 0.26
N LYS A 429 6.74 3.75 0.18
CA LYS A 429 7.14 2.34 0.06
C LYS A 429 7.92 2.06 -1.23
N ALA A 430 7.57 2.72 -2.34
CA ALA A 430 8.20 2.55 -3.63
C ALA A 430 9.67 2.98 -3.61
N VAL A 431 9.97 4.20 -3.16
CA VAL A 431 11.37 4.67 -3.08
C VAL A 431 12.14 3.90 -2.03
N TRP A 432 11.51 3.61 -0.88
CA TRP A 432 12.14 2.79 0.14
C TRP A 432 12.57 1.43 -0.44
N ASN A 433 11.70 0.75 -1.20
CA ASN A 433 12.03 -0.49 -1.88
C ASN A 433 13.12 -0.30 -2.95
N ILE A 434 13.06 0.77 -3.75
CA ILE A 434 14.09 1.06 -4.76
C ILE A 434 15.48 1.13 -4.12
N ILE A 435 15.61 1.83 -2.99
CA ILE A 435 16.88 1.98 -2.28
C ILE A 435 17.30 0.66 -1.61
N HIS A 436 16.43 0.08 -0.78
CA HIS A 436 16.80 -1.04 0.09
C HIS A 436 16.96 -2.35 -0.68
N ARG A 437 16.19 -2.53 -1.77
CA ARG A 437 16.32 -3.67 -2.67
C ARG A 437 17.29 -3.40 -3.82
N LYS A 438 17.91 -2.21 -3.86
CA LYS A 438 18.84 -1.76 -4.91
C LYS A 438 18.24 -1.94 -6.31
N MET A 439 16.98 -1.57 -6.46
CA MET A 439 16.32 -1.53 -7.76
C MET A 439 16.97 -0.42 -8.58
N TYR A 440 17.31 -0.69 -9.85
CA TYR A 440 17.90 0.30 -10.75
C TYR A 440 19.25 0.90 -10.27
N PRO A 441 20.29 0.08 -10.02
CA PRO A 441 21.58 0.55 -9.49
C PRO A 441 22.30 1.57 -10.40
N GLU A 442 21.90 1.66 -11.67
CA GLU A 442 22.44 2.61 -12.64
C GLU A 442 21.77 3.99 -12.57
N LEU A 443 20.51 4.03 -12.14
CA LEU A 443 19.77 5.28 -11.89
C LEU A 443 20.07 5.79 -10.47
N VAL A 444 19.97 4.89 -9.48
CA VAL A 444 20.16 5.19 -8.05
C VAL A 444 21.57 4.76 -7.64
N THR A 445 22.56 5.56 -8.02
CA THR A 445 23.98 5.23 -7.86
C THR A 445 24.53 5.52 -6.46
N VAL A 446 23.90 6.46 -5.73
CA VAL A 446 24.39 6.93 -4.42
C VAL A 446 23.34 6.78 -3.31
N GLY A 447 22.30 5.96 -3.54
CA GLY A 447 21.24 5.66 -2.58
C GLY A 447 20.40 6.88 -2.23
N TRP A 448 20.20 7.15 -0.94
CA TRP A 448 19.40 8.27 -0.45
C TRP A 448 19.81 9.64 -1.00
N GLN A 449 21.06 9.84 -1.43
CA GLN A 449 21.48 11.12 -2.04
C GLN A 449 20.85 11.40 -3.42
N ASN A 450 20.21 10.40 -4.03
CA ASN A 450 19.36 10.55 -5.21
C ASN A 450 17.91 10.96 -4.86
N PHE A 451 17.60 11.17 -3.59
CA PHE A 451 16.28 11.57 -3.09
C PHE A 451 16.43 12.66 -2.01
N ASN A 452 15.32 13.16 -1.49
CA ASN A 452 15.32 14.17 -0.43
C ASN A 452 14.01 14.20 0.37
N PRO A 453 13.81 13.31 1.36
CA PRO A 453 12.66 13.37 2.27
C PRO A 453 12.83 14.45 3.36
N GLY A 454 13.45 15.59 3.04
CA GLY A 454 13.76 16.64 4.02
C GLY A 454 12.52 17.32 4.61
N HIS A 455 11.42 17.30 3.86
CA HIS A 455 10.11 17.88 4.21
C HIS A 455 9.21 16.94 5.00
N GLU A 456 9.53 15.65 5.07
CA GLU A 456 8.81 14.73 5.94
C GLU A 456 9.02 15.04 7.42
N HIS A 457 8.04 14.67 8.23
CA HIS A 457 8.07 14.84 9.68
C HIS A 457 8.38 13.51 10.38
N PRO A 458 8.95 13.55 11.59
CA PRO A 458 9.04 12.39 12.48
C PRO A 458 7.66 12.07 13.11
N ASP A 459 6.71 11.66 12.27
CA ASP A 459 5.26 11.65 12.50
C ASP A 459 4.61 10.24 12.37
N GLN A 460 5.39 9.17 12.43
CA GLN A 460 4.85 7.82 12.27
C GLN A 460 3.94 7.45 13.46
N ASN A 461 2.78 6.83 13.18
CA ASN A 461 1.62 6.65 14.07
C ASN A 461 0.85 7.94 14.45
N SER A 462 1.00 9.04 13.72
CA SER A 462 0.18 10.25 13.88
C SER A 462 -1.24 10.05 13.34
N PHE A 463 -2.17 10.88 13.81
CA PHE A 463 -3.56 10.89 13.34
C PHE A 463 -4.20 12.27 13.45
N VAL A 464 -5.19 12.51 12.59
CA VAL A 464 -6.08 13.68 12.64
C VAL A 464 -7.49 13.18 12.93
N PHE A 465 -8.22 13.88 13.80
CA PHE A 465 -9.61 13.55 14.12
C PHE A 465 -10.46 14.81 14.16
N ALA A 466 -11.51 14.84 13.34
CA ALA A 466 -12.49 15.91 13.31
C ALA A 466 -13.93 15.36 13.36
N PRO A 467 -14.47 15.06 14.56
CA PRO A 467 -15.85 14.63 14.72
C PRO A 467 -16.82 15.78 14.44
N ALA A 468 -17.96 15.49 13.82
CA ALA A 468 -18.98 16.51 13.51
C ALA A 468 -18.43 17.73 12.73
N GLY A 469 -17.43 17.50 11.88
CA GLY A 469 -16.72 18.52 11.10
C GLY A 469 -15.89 19.51 11.92
N GLN A 470 -15.73 19.29 13.23
CA GLN A 470 -14.97 20.17 14.12
C GLN A 470 -13.55 19.64 14.33
N LEU A 471 -12.54 20.48 14.11
CA LEU A 471 -11.14 20.12 14.31
C LEU A 471 -10.86 19.82 15.78
N PHE A 472 -10.57 18.56 16.12
CA PHE A 472 -10.21 18.17 17.47
C PHE A 472 -8.71 17.94 17.64
N VAL A 473 -8.19 16.97 16.90
CA VAL A 473 -6.76 16.65 16.81
C VAL A 473 -6.33 16.95 15.38
N THR A 474 -5.33 17.81 15.21
CA THR A 474 -4.86 18.29 13.92
C THR A 474 -3.34 18.12 13.80
N GLU A 475 -2.81 18.15 12.58
CA GLU A 475 -1.36 18.32 12.39
C GLU A 475 -0.91 19.74 12.74
N ALA A 476 0.37 19.89 13.10
CA ALA A 476 0.97 21.19 13.44
C ALA A 476 1.44 21.99 12.21
N LEU A 477 1.29 21.44 10.99
CA LEU A 477 1.65 22.07 9.71
C LEU A 477 3.18 22.30 9.60
N TYR A 478 3.63 23.11 8.64
CA TYR A 478 5.05 23.39 8.40
C TYR A 478 5.82 23.78 9.68
N GLY A 479 6.90 23.07 10.01
CA GLY A 479 7.66 23.35 11.23
C GLY A 479 9.05 22.71 11.28
N PRO A 480 9.81 22.96 12.37
CA PRO A 480 11.02 22.21 12.65
C PRO A 480 10.68 20.73 12.84
N LYS A 481 11.60 19.83 12.48
CA LYS A 481 11.40 18.38 12.56
C LYS A 481 11.63 17.93 13.99
N LEU A 482 10.59 18.05 14.81
CA LEU A 482 10.57 17.66 16.22
C LEU A 482 9.45 16.66 16.43
N THR A 483 9.73 15.50 17.04
CA THR A 483 8.70 14.46 17.19
C THR A 483 7.52 14.92 18.04
N HIS A 484 7.76 15.75 19.06
CA HIS A 484 6.71 16.28 19.94
C HIS A 484 5.82 17.35 19.28
N LEU A 485 6.12 17.79 18.05
CA LEU A 485 5.21 18.63 17.25
C LEU A 485 4.23 17.82 16.41
N ASN A 486 4.19 16.50 16.59
CA ASN A 486 3.31 15.58 15.88
C ASN A 486 2.48 14.77 16.89
N ASN A 487 1.36 14.22 16.44
CA ASN A 487 0.42 13.46 17.28
C ASN A 487 0.94 12.05 17.64
N VAL A 488 2.13 11.92 18.21
CA VAL A 488 2.89 10.66 18.37
C VAL A 488 3.41 10.45 19.80
N LEU A 489 4.24 9.43 20.02
CA LEU A 489 4.89 9.13 21.29
C LEU A 489 6.36 9.58 21.29
N VAL A 490 6.85 10.01 22.45
CA VAL A 490 8.29 10.17 22.74
C VAL A 490 8.63 9.44 24.04
N PHE A 491 9.88 9.03 24.20
CA PHE A 491 10.31 8.14 25.28
C PHE A 491 11.44 8.73 26.12
N SER A 492 11.46 8.41 27.42
CA SER A 492 12.54 8.82 28.33
C SER A 492 12.86 7.79 29.40
N PRO A 493 14.07 7.82 29.98
CA PRO A 493 15.23 8.57 29.51
C PRO A 493 15.88 7.88 28.31
N SER A 494 16.33 8.66 27.32
CA SER A 494 17.16 8.14 26.23
C SER A 494 18.59 8.68 26.27
N LYS A 495 19.56 7.80 25.99
CA LYS A 495 20.98 8.16 25.93
C LYS A 495 21.36 8.89 24.63
N THR A 496 20.54 8.74 23.60
CA THR A 496 20.75 9.31 22.27
C THR A 496 19.92 10.59 22.04
N SER A 497 19.24 11.08 23.08
CA SER A 497 18.48 12.34 23.03
C SER A 497 19.38 13.54 22.72
N GLN A 498 19.00 14.31 21.69
CA GLN A 498 19.80 15.43 21.18
C GLN A 498 19.22 16.80 21.56
N CYS A 499 17.92 17.04 21.32
CA CYS A 499 17.32 18.37 21.47
C CYS A 499 16.21 18.48 22.52
N TYR A 500 15.71 17.37 23.06
CA TYR A 500 14.59 17.36 24.01
C TYR A 500 14.89 16.56 25.29
N GLN A 501 16.11 16.68 25.83
CA GLN A 501 16.57 15.87 26.96
C GLN A 501 15.66 15.97 28.19
N PRO A 502 15.37 14.85 28.89
CA PRO A 502 15.89 13.49 28.66
C PRO A 502 15.07 12.65 27.65
N TRP A 503 14.16 13.27 26.93
CA TRP A 503 13.25 12.63 25.97
C TRP A 503 13.86 12.52 24.58
N GLU A 504 13.53 11.46 23.87
CA GLU A 504 13.85 11.29 22.45
C GLU A 504 12.64 10.69 21.75
N GLY A 505 12.37 11.21 20.56
CA GLY A 505 11.34 10.76 19.65
C GLY A 505 11.91 9.89 18.54
N GLN A 506 11.36 10.09 17.33
CA GLN A 506 11.68 9.31 16.15
C GLN A 506 12.97 9.82 15.48
N LEU A 507 13.57 8.94 14.70
CA LEU A 507 14.80 9.16 13.97
C LEU A 507 14.70 10.36 13.02
N GLY A 508 15.76 11.16 12.98
CA GLY A 508 15.87 12.30 12.05
C GLY A 508 15.38 13.63 12.59
N GLU A 509 14.89 13.68 13.83
CA GLU A 509 14.44 14.92 14.49
C GLU A 509 15.60 15.89 14.85
N CYS A 510 15.25 17.03 15.46
CA CYS A 510 16.15 18.07 16.00
C CYS A 510 16.71 19.11 15.00
N ALA A 511 16.14 19.24 13.81
CA ALA A 511 16.60 20.22 12.81
C ALA A 511 15.45 20.82 11.99
N LYS A 512 15.75 21.83 11.17
CA LYS A 512 14.78 22.40 10.21
C LYS A 512 14.31 21.37 9.18
N TRP A 513 15.22 20.51 8.73
CA TRP A 513 14.99 19.44 7.76
C TRP A 513 15.22 18.10 8.42
N LEU A 514 14.52 17.07 7.95
CA LEU A 514 14.70 15.72 8.48
C LEU A 514 16.14 15.29 8.21
N ALA A 515 16.82 14.73 9.22
CA ALA A 515 18.23 14.35 9.09
C ALA A 515 18.44 13.03 8.32
N TRP A 516 17.75 12.86 7.19
CA TRP A 516 17.68 11.65 6.37
C TRP A 516 19.02 11.16 5.82
N LYS A 517 20.04 12.03 5.77
CA LYS A 517 21.39 11.66 5.33
C LYS A 517 22.11 10.73 6.30
N ALA A 518 21.68 10.65 7.55
CA ALA A 518 22.22 9.71 8.51
C ALA A 518 21.75 8.28 8.18
N THR A 519 22.66 7.30 8.18
CA THR A 519 22.39 5.92 7.77
C THR A 519 21.18 5.32 8.47
N LEU A 520 21.11 5.45 9.80
CA LEU A 520 20.01 4.89 10.60
C LEU A 520 18.65 5.54 10.27
N VAL A 521 18.64 6.83 9.90
CA VAL A 521 17.41 7.52 9.49
C VAL A 521 16.95 7.02 8.13
N GLY A 522 17.88 6.76 7.21
CA GLY A 522 17.58 6.17 5.91
C GLY A 522 16.96 4.76 6.00
N ASP A 523 17.26 4.01 7.05
CA ASP A 523 16.66 2.70 7.34
C ASP A 523 15.35 2.79 8.15
N SER A 524 14.94 3.99 8.55
CA SER A 524 13.70 4.24 9.31
C SER A 524 12.47 3.78 8.53
N SER A 525 11.56 3.10 9.21
CA SER A 525 10.30 2.67 8.64
C SER A 525 9.21 2.50 9.69
N ALA A 526 7.97 2.63 9.24
CA ALA A 526 6.78 2.23 9.94
C ALA A 526 5.82 1.55 8.94
N GLU A 527 4.77 0.91 9.44
CA GLU A 527 3.84 0.15 8.60
C GLU A 527 2.39 0.29 9.07
N LEU A 528 1.47 0.35 8.10
CA LEU A 528 0.04 0.16 8.32
C LEU A 528 -0.25 -1.35 8.47
N ILE A 529 -0.80 -1.74 9.61
CA ILE A 529 -1.10 -3.13 9.93
C ILE A 529 -2.51 -3.51 9.44
N THR A 530 -3.49 -2.65 9.69
CA THR A 530 -4.86 -2.85 9.22
C THR A 530 -5.60 -1.54 9.01
N ALA A 531 -6.58 -1.56 8.11
CA ALA A 531 -7.52 -0.50 7.82
C ALA A 531 -8.82 -1.16 7.34
N ASP A 532 -9.84 -1.21 8.19
CA ASP A 532 -11.11 -1.89 7.92
C ASP A 532 -12.28 -1.05 8.41
N HIS A 533 -13.40 -1.10 7.68
CA HIS A 533 -14.60 -0.30 7.95
C HIS A 533 -15.85 -1.18 7.88
N LYS A 534 -16.64 -1.18 8.96
CA LYS A 534 -17.86 -1.98 9.14
C LYS A 534 -18.98 -1.12 9.71
N GLY A 535 -20.03 -0.88 8.93
CA GLY A 535 -21.12 0.00 9.36
C GLY A 535 -20.63 1.43 9.56
N ASP A 536 -20.76 1.96 10.78
CA ASP A 536 -20.20 3.27 11.18
C ASP A 536 -18.87 3.13 11.97
N MET A 537 -18.33 1.91 12.09
CA MET A 537 -17.11 1.65 12.85
C MET A 537 -15.90 1.47 11.94
N VAL A 538 -14.76 2.03 12.36
CA VAL A 538 -13.50 1.97 11.63
C VAL A 538 -12.41 1.45 12.56
N HIS A 539 -11.60 0.49 12.10
CA HIS A 539 -10.38 0.06 12.77
C HIS A 539 -9.17 0.36 11.89
N ILE A 540 -8.22 1.13 12.41
CA ILE A 540 -6.93 1.40 11.78
C ILE A 540 -5.83 1.10 12.81
N SER A 541 -4.72 0.48 12.40
CA SER A 541 -3.56 0.35 13.28
C SER A 541 -2.23 0.40 12.53
N GLY A 542 -1.18 0.79 13.25
CA GLY A 542 0.18 0.93 12.72
C GLY A 542 1.29 0.57 13.72
N GLU A 543 2.40 0.08 13.19
CA GLU A 543 3.62 -0.28 13.93
C GLU A 543 4.76 0.67 13.56
N ALA A 544 5.38 1.28 14.57
CA ALA A 544 6.39 2.31 14.37
C ALA A 544 7.69 2.08 15.17
N ALA A 545 7.93 0.90 15.75
CA ALA A 545 9.15 0.65 16.51
C ALA A 545 10.43 0.96 15.72
N HIS A 546 10.46 0.68 14.42
CA HIS A 546 11.60 0.96 13.53
C HIS A 546 11.74 2.45 13.14
N ALA A 547 10.82 3.32 13.57
CA ALA A 547 10.97 4.77 13.47
C ALA A 547 11.79 5.35 14.64
N TYR A 548 12.08 4.58 15.68
CA TYR A 548 12.83 5.02 16.87
C TYR A 548 14.24 4.43 16.88
N HIS A 549 15.14 5.07 17.64
CA HIS A 549 16.52 4.60 17.76
C HIS A 549 16.59 3.21 18.44
N PRO A 550 17.29 2.20 17.86
CA PRO A 550 17.34 0.84 18.40
C PRO A 550 17.88 0.73 19.83
N SER A 551 18.72 1.67 20.27
CA SER A 551 19.24 1.73 21.66
C SER A 551 18.16 1.88 22.72
N MET A 552 16.95 2.32 22.34
CA MET A 552 15.79 2.40 23.23
C MET A 552 15.26 1.01 23.60
N GLY A 553 15.58 -0.03 22.82
CA GLY A 553 15.08 -1.38 23.02
C GLY A 553 13.57 -1.48 22.87
N LEU A 554 12.97 -0.75 21.93
CA LEU A 554 11.56 -0.85 21.59
C LEU A 554 11.36 -2.03 20.64
N LYS A 555 10.52 -3.00 21.01
CA LYS A 555 10.12 -4.12 20.15
C LYS A 555 8.85 -3.83 19.37
N SER A 556 7.91 -3.12 19.99
CA SER A 556 6.66 -2.71 19.37
C SER A 556 6.25 -1.34 19.91
N VAL A 557 5.83 -0.48 18.99
CA VAL A 557 5.12 0.77 19.24
C VAL A 557 3.87 0.71 18.35
N HIS A 558 2.91 -0.12 18.77
CA HIS A 558 1.70 -0.44 18.02
C HIS A 558 0.54 0.43 18.49
N ARG A 559 0.03 1.29 17.61
CA ARG A 559 -1.12 2.17 17.88
C ARG A 559 -2.37 1.65 17.17
N ASN A 560 -3.48 1.57 17.90
CA ASN A 560 -4.79 1.15 17.41
C ASN A 560 -5.80 2.30 17.52
N LEU A 561 -6.50 2.59 16.43
CA LEU A 561 -7.60 3.55 16.37
C LEU A 561 -8.90 2.79 16.06
N LEU A 562 -9.86 2.87 16.96
CA LEU A 562 -11.20 2.30 16.79
C LEU A 562 -12.23 3.43 16.88
N LEU A 563 -12.73 3.86 15.73
CA LEU A 563 -13.92 4.71 15.67
C LEU A 563 -15.12 3.81 15.98
N LEU A 564 -15.68 3.93 17.18
CA LEU A 564 -16.79 3.10 17.67
C LEU A 564 -18.16 3.62 17.23
N ASN A 565 -18.22 4.91 16.91
CA ASN A 565 -19.28 5.60 16.18
C ASN A 565 -18.70 6.93 15.67
N LYS A 566 -19.49 7.70 14.91
CA LYS A 566 -19.09 8.98 14.31
C LYS A 566 -18.45 9.99 15.30
N GLU A 567 -18.78 9.96 16.57
CA GLU A 567 -18.27 10.92 17.56
C GLU A 567 -17.34 10.29 18.61
N LEU A 568 -17.07 8.97 18.56
CA LEU A 568 -16.34 8.25 19.61
C LEU A 568 -15.15 7.48 19.04
N LEU A 569 -13.96 8.02 19.26
CA LEU A 569 -12.70 7.37 18.89
C LEU A 569 -12.01 6.83 20.14
N LEU A 570 -11.69 5.53 20.12
CA LEU A 570 -10.81 4.88 21.08
C LEU A 570 -9.42 4.72 20.45
N VAL A 571 -8.39 5.25 21.10
CA VAL A 571 -6.99 5.07 20.72
C VAL A 571 -6.32 4.21 21.79
N VAL A 572 -5.60 3.16 21.38
CA VAL A 572 -4.83 2.31 22.29
C VAL A 572 -3.40 2.16 21.78
N ASP A 573 -2.46 2.60 22.61
CA ASP A 573 -1.04 2.40 22.41
C ASP A 573 -0.58 1.15 23.16
N HIS A 574 0.10 0.25 22.44
CA HIS A 574 0.81 -0.89 22.98
C HIS A 574 2.31 -0.68 22.78
N ILE A 575 3.04 -0.66 23.89
CA ILE A 575 4.50 -0.51 23.90
C ILE A 575 5.09 -1.79 24.49
N GLU A 576 5.96 -2.45 23.74
CA GLU A 576 6.78 -3.57 24.23
C GLU A 576 8.25 -3.18 24.19
N VAL A 577 8.97 -3.41 25.30
CA VAL A 577 10.41 -3.16 25.40
C VAL A 577 11.20 -4.45 25.60
N THR A 578 12.46 -4.46 25.16
CA THR A 578 13.41 -5.51 25.51
C THR A 578 13.79 -5.44 26.99
N PRO A 579 14.24 -6.55 27.60
CA PRO A 579 14.72 -6.56 28.99
C PRO A 579 15.83 -5.53 29.25
N GLU A 580 16.66 -5.23 28.26
CA GLU A 580 17.82 -4.34 28.35
C GLU A 580 17.47 -2.85 28.23
N SER A 581 16.25 -2.53 27.74
CA SER A 581 15.78 -1.16 27.58
C SER A 581 15.95 -0.38 28.89
N ARG A 582 16.23 0.92 28.82
CA ARG A 582 16.34 1.82 29.99
C ARG A 582 15.19 2.81 30.10
N LEU A 583 14.23 2.75 29.16
CA LEU A 583 13.06 3.60 29.17
C LEU A 583 12.23 3.38 30.44
N LYS A 584 11.66 4.48 30.94
CA LYS A 584 10.84 4.54 32.16
C LYS A 584 9.51 5.26 31.93
N ARG A 585 9.42 6.14 30.94
CA ARG A 585 8.22 6.95 30.68
C ARG A 585 8.00 7.10 29.18
N ALA A 586 6.75 7.26 28.80
CA ALA A 586 6.32 7.71 27.48
C ALA A 586 5.47 8.96 27.63
N ALA A 587 5.57 9.87 26.66
CA ALA A 587 4.70 11.04 26.55
C ALA A 587 3.99 11.02 25.20
N ALA A 588 2.67 11.19 25.22
CA ALA A 588 1.82 11.27 24.04
C ALA A 588 1.39 12.72 23.80
N PHE A 589 1.45 13.15 22.55
CA PHE A 589 1.11 14.50 22.12
C PHE A 589 -0.17 14.51 21.28
N PHE A 590 -1.03 15.50 21.51
CA PHE A 590 -2.24 15.75 20.71
C PHE A 590 -2.38 17.25 20.45
N HIS A 591 -2.39 17.64 19.18
CA HIS A 591 -2.31 19.03 18.73
C HIS A 591 -3.65 19.58 18.24
N ASN A 592 -3.83 20.89 18.37
CA ASN A 592 -4.88 21.66 17.73
C ASN A 592 -4.31 23.03 17.31
N VAL A 593 -4.35 23.31 16.01
CA VAL A 593 -3.77 24.55 15.45
C VAL A 593 -4.66 25.79 15.61
N ASP A 594 -5.96 25.60 15.85
CA ASP A 594 -6.92 26.70 15.88
C ASP A 594 -7.35 27.07 17.31
N LYS A 595 -7.29 26.11 18.25
CA LYS A 595 -7.89 26.23 19.58
C LYS A 595 -6.96 25.73 20.68
N ILE A 596 -6.95 26.44 21.80
CA ILE A 596 -6.21 26.07 23.01
C ILE A 596 -6.98 24.97 23.75
N PHE A 597 -6.27 23.96 24.26
CA PHE A 597 -6.83 22.95 25.15
C PHE A 597 -7.05 23.49 26.57
N GLN A 598 -8.10 23.02 27.22
CA GLN A 598 -8.37 23.29 28.63
C GLN A 598 -8.35 21.98 29.42
N ALA A 599 -7.76 22.00 30.63
CA ALA A 599 -7.73 20.83 31.49
C ALA A 599 -9.16 20.47 31.91
N TYR A 600 -9.49 19.19 31.86
CA TYR A 600 -10.81 18.69 32.16
C TYR A 600 -10.74 17.44 33.03
N LYS A 601 -11.81 17.15 33.78
CA LYS A 601 -11.91 15.92 34.59
C LYS A 601 -13.33 15.37 34.55
N PHE A 602 -13.44 14.06 34.59
CA PHE A 602 -14.71 13.36 34.77
C PHE A 602 -14.51 12.19 35.73
N GLY A 603 -15.19 12.22 36.89
CA GLY A 603 -14.92 11.27 37.97
C GLY A 603 -13.43 11.31 38.38
N HIS A 604 -12.76 10.15 38.28
CA HIS A 604 -11.32 10.05 38.54
C HIS A 604 -10.47 10.29 37.28
N TYR A 605 -11.04 10.21 36.08
CA TYR A 605 -10.30 10.38 34.83
C TYR A 605 -9.90 11.83 34.59
N ARG A 606 -8.64 12.02 34.23
CA ARG A 606 -8.09 13.28 33.72
C ARG A 606 -8.26 13.35 32.21
N GLY A 607 -8.35 14.57 31.73
CA GLY A 607 -8.65 14.83 30.35
C GLY A 607 -8.32 16.26 29.93
N ALA A 608 -8.62 16.55 28.67
CA ALA A 608 -8.57 17.87 28.09
C ALA A 608 -9.82 18.11 27.24
N LYS A 609 -10.18 19.38 27.04
CA LYS A 609 -11.29 19.78 26.18
C LYS A 609 -10.92 20.93 25.25
N VAL A 610 -11.65 21.03 24.14
CA VAL A 610 -11.65 22.17 23.23
C VAL A 610 -13.09 22.64 23.07
N GLU A 611 -13.31 23.95 23.20
CA GLU A 611 -14.63 24.56 23.04
C GLU A 611 -14.89 24.88 21.56
N THR A 612 -16.03 24.42 21.04
CA THR A 612 -16.47 24.68 19.67
C THR A 612 -17.86 25.30 19.65
N PRO A 613 -18.27 25.97 18.55
CA PRO A 613 -19.61 26.54 18.44
C PRO A 613 -20.75 25.53 18.60
N VAL A 614 -20.48 24.24 18.36
CA VAL A 614 -21.47 23.15 18.44
C VAL A 614 -21.37 22.34 19.74
N GLY A 615 -20.43 22.68 20.64
CA GLY A 615 -20.24 22.03 21.94
C GLY A 615 -18.79 21.61 22.21
N ASP A 616 -18.55 21.10 23.42
CA ASP A 616 -17.19 20.74 23.87
C ASP A 616 -16.74 19.39 23.32
N LEU A 617 -15.61 19.42 22.61
CA LEU A 617 -14.84 18.22 22.26
C LEU A 617 -13.98 17.83 23.45
N ARG A 618 -14.02 16.56 23.86
CA ARG A 618 -13.43 16.10 25.13
C ARG A 618 -12.60 14.86 24.92
N MET A 619 -11.46 14.77 25.59
CA MET A 619 -10.61 13.59 25.60
C MET A 619 -10.23 13.18 27.02
N PHE A 620 -10.08 11.88 27.26
CA PHE A 620 -9.66 11.31 28.55
C PHE A 620 -8.70 10.15 28.31
N TRP A 621 -7.90 9.81 29.31
CA TRP A 621 -6.93 8.72 29.20
C TRP A 621 -6.76 7.91 30.48
N VAL A 622 -6.32 6.67 30.30
CA VAL A 622 -5.97 5.74 31.37
C VAL A 622 -4.92 4.75 30.88
N SER A 623 -3.96 4.38 31.70
CA SER A 623 -3.07 3.24 31.45
C SER A 623 -3.63 1.93 32.02
N ASP A 624 -3.04 0.80 31.63
CA ASP A 624 -3.46 -0.52 32.10
C ASP A 624 -3.23 -0.77 33.59
N ASN A 625 -2.37 0.00 34.25
CA ASN A 625 -2.24 0.04 35.71
C ASN A 625 -3.24 1.01 36.39
N GLY A 626 -4.09 1.70 35.63
CA GLY A 626 -5.10 2.64 36.13
C GLY A 626 -4.62 4.09 36.27
N ASP A 627 -3.39 4.44 35.88
CA ASP A 627 -2.91 5.82 35.98
C ASP A 627 -3.64 6.75 35.01
N THR A 628 -4.03 7.92 35.51
CA THR A 628 -4.65 8.99 34.74
C THR A 628 -4.00 10.32 35.14
N PRO A 629 -2.82 10.67 34.59
CA PRO A 629 -2.08 11.87 34.98
C PRO A 629 -2.78 13.14 34.50
N TRP A 630 -2.54 14.27 35.19
CA TRP A 630 -2.95 15.57 34.64
C TRP A 630 -2.13 15.87 33.37
N PRO A 631 -2.76 16.48 32.34
CA PRO A 631 -2.03 16.86 31.15
C PRO A 631 -1.13 18.07 31.42
N MET A 632 -0.05 18.15 30.67
CA MET A 632 0.64 19.42 30.44
C MET A 632 0.03 20.05 29.18
N LEU A 633 -0.42 21.30 29.31
CA LEU A 633 -1.05 22.04 28.21
C LEU A 633 -0.10 23.14 27.78
N GLU A 634 0.32 23.12 26.53
CA GLU A 634 1.34 24.01 26.02
C GLU A 634 0.88 24.69 24.74
N THR A 635 1.42 25.89 24.52
CA THR A 635 1.29 26.63 23.27
C THR A 635 2.68 26.88 22.77
N GLU A 636 2.98 26.37 21.59
CA GLU A 636 4.29 26.49 21.00
C GLU A 636 4.23 27.37 19.76
N GLN A 637 5.20 28.27 19.65
CA GLN A 637 5.37 29.14 18.50
C GLN A 637 6.75 28.90 17.90
N TYR A 638 6.80 28.54 16.63
CA TYR A 638 8.04 28.23 15.93
C TYR A 638 8.13 28.94 14.57
N PRO A 639 9.35 29.15 14.05
CA PRO A 639 9.55 29.69 12.71
C PRO A 639 9.05 28.70 11.64
N ALA A 640 8.22 29.18 10.71
CA ALA A 640 7.71 28.40 9.60
C ALA A 640 7.61 29.26 8.33
N GLU A 641 8.38 28.92 7.29
CA GLU A 641 8.46 29.72 6.06
C GLU A 641 8.73 31.24 6.32
N TYR A 642 7.72 32.10 6.09
CA TYR A 642 7.76 33.55 6.19
C TYR A 642 7.00 34.11 7.40
N GLN A 643 6.40 33.25 8.22
CA GLN A 643 5.59 33.65 9.38
C GLN A 643 5.88 32.76 10.59
N ARG A 644 5.43 33.17 11.77
CA ARG A 644 5.45 32.27 12.93
C ARG A 644 4.16 31.45 12.91
N ARG A 645 4.29 30.13 13.05
CA ARG A 645 3.14 29.25 13.28
C ARG A 645 2.98 28.98 14.76
N ILE A 646 1.74 28.71 15.14
CA ILE A 646 1.35 28.43 16.52
C ILE A 646 0.59 27.11 16.49
N THR A 647 0.89 26.26 17.46
CA THR A 647 0.11 25.05 17.74
C THR A 647 -0.11 24.94 19.24
N HIS A 648 -1.23 24.37 19.63
CA HIS A 648 -1.56 24.09 21.02
C HIS A 648 -1.60 22.58 21.19
N TYR A 649 -1.02 22.05 22.27
CA TYR A 649 -1.04 20.61 22.47
C TYR A 649 -1.23 20.19 23.92
N VAL A 650 -1.73 18.96 24.03
CA VAL A 650 -1.78 18.18 25.26
C VAL A 650 -0.59 17.23 25.26
N ASN A 651 0.23 17.28 26.31
CA ASN A 651 1.24 16.28 26.62
C ASN A 651 0.75 15.41 27.79
N VAL A 652 0.56 14.12 27.50
CA VAL A 652 0.15 13.10 28.47
C VAL A 652 1.33 12.19 28.76
N THR A 653 1.95 12.37 29.93
CA THR A 653 3.12 11.58 30.33
C THR A 653 2.75 10.46 31.30
N MET A 654 3.05 9.20 30.95
CA MET A 654 2.80 8.01 31.77
C MET A 654 4.08 7.22 32.04
N SER A 655 4.08 6.43 33.12
CA SER A 655 5.17 5.49 33.44
C SER A 655 5.06 4.23 32.58
N LEU A 656 6.21 3.67 32.19
CA LEU A 656 6.27 2.41 31.47
C LEU A 656 6.32 1.23 32.44
N SER A 657 5.34 0.35 32.32
CA SER A 657 5.33 -1.00 32.88
C SER A 657 6.17 -1.94 32.01
N ARG A 658 6.87 -2.90 32.63
CA ARG A 658 7.73 -3.86 31.92
C ARG A 658 7.14 -5.27 31.94
N PRO A 659 7.28 -6.05 30.86
CA PRO A 659 7.85 -5.66 29.55
C PRO A 659 6.89 -4.87 28.67
N THR A 660 5.61 -4.80 29.04
CA THR A 660 4.53 -4.23 28.25
C THR A 660 3.86 -3.08 28.99
N THR A 661 3.57 -2.00 28.28
CA THR A 661 2.73 -0.89 28.75
C THR A 661 1.57 -0.70 27.76
N ARG A 662 0.37 -0.46 28.29
CA ARG A 662 -0.78 -0.06 27.46
C ARG A 662 -1.40 1.24 27.96
N MET A 663 -1.71 2.12 27.02
CA MET A 663 -2.32 3.41 27.28
C MET A 663 -3.53 3.56 26.37
N ALA A 664 -4.67 3.93 26.93
CA ALA A 664 -5.89 4.16 26.19
C ALA A 664 -6.35 5.61 26.31
N TYR A 665 -6.80 6.16 25.20
CA TYR A 665 -7.35 7.50 25.08
C TYR A 665 -8.72 7.41 24.43
N ILE A 666 -9.70 8.11 24.99
CA ILE A 666 -11.01 8.28 24.35
C ILE A 666 -11.15 9.71 23.90
N LEU A 667 -11.59 9.92 22.67
CA LEU A 667 -11.85 11.22 22.08
C LEU A 667 -13.34 11.28 21.70
N MET A 668 -14.02 12.29 22.19
CA MET A 668 -15.47 12.39 22.18
C MET A 668 -15.92 13.69 21.51
N GLY A 669 -16.87 13.55 20.58
CA GLY A 669 -17.58 14.66 19.96
C GLY A 669 -18.53 15.38 20.93
N PRO A 670 -19.17 16.46 20.46
CA PRO A 670 -19.93 17.38 21.31
C PRO A 670 -21.15 16.72 21.98
N ASN A 671 -21.80 15.76 21.33
CA ASN A 671 -23.08 15.20 21.81
C ASN A 671 -22.93 13.98 22.73
N LEU A 672 -21.71 13.47 22.95
CA LEU A 672 -21.49 12.29 23.76
C LEU A 672 -21.28 12.62 25.24
N LYS A 673 -21.84 11.80 26.13
CA LYS A 673 -21.57 11.82 27.57
C LYS A 673 -20.84 10.56 27.96
N MET A 674 -19.70 10.77 28.63
CA MET A 674 -18.87 9.70 29.18
C MET A 674 -19.53 9.16 30.44
N GLU A 675 -19.51 7.84 30.62
CA GLU A 675 -19.99 7.19 31.86
C GLU A 675 -18.85 6.40 32.52
N GLU A 676 -18.15 5.55 31.75
CA GLU A 676 -17.03 4.75 32.26
C GLU A 676 -16.15 4.28 31.09
N PHE A 677 -14.83 4.20 31.26
CA PHE A 677 -13.98 3.41 30.36
C PHE A 677 -12.76 2.84 31.09
N LYS A 678 -12.51 1.53 30.94
CA LYS A 678 -11.41 0.87 31.66
C LYS A 678 -10.88 -0.34 30.92
N PHE A 679 -9.66 -0.71 31.26
CA PHE A 679 -9.13 -2.03 30.96
C PHE A 679 -9.87 -3.08 31.80
N VAL A 680 -10.43 -4.08 31.13
CA VAL A 680 -11.03 -5.26 31.76
C VAL A 680 -9.98 -6.35 31.90
N ALA A 681 -9.16 -6.53 30.86
CA ALA A 681 -8.03 -7.44 30.87
C ALA A 681 -6.86 -6.86 30.08
N SER A 682 -5.65 -7.10 30.58
CA SER A 682 -4.39 -6.74 29.94
C SER A 682 -3.50 -7.99 29.95
N GLU A 683 -3.62 -8.82 28.92
CA GLU A 683 -2.94 -10.13 28.82
C GLU A 683 -1.74 -10.08 27.87
N ARG A 684 -0.93 -11.14 27.77
CA ARG A 684 0.24 -11.16 26.88
C ARG A 684 -0.11 -10.88 25.41
N ASP A 685 -1.14 -11.53 24.88
CA ASP A 685 -1.44 -11.51 23.45
C ASP A 685 -2.46 -10.44 23.05
N GLY A 686 -3.13 -9.79 23.99
CA GLY A 686 -4.04 -8.69 23.71
C GLY A 686 -4.61 -7.95 24.91
N VAL A 687 -5.52 -7.01 24.62
CA VAL A 687 -6.26 -6.20 25.59
C VAL A 687 -7.76 -6.36 25.46
N GLN A 688 -8.47 -6.22 26.57
CA GLN A 688 -9.92 -6.07 26.59
C GLN A 688 -10.28 -4.78 27.33
N MET A 689 -11.16 -3.99 26.72
CA MET A 689 -11.63 -2.73 27.27
C MET A 689 -13.15 -2.71 27.29
N MET A 690 -13.71 -2.06 28.31
CA MET A 690 -15.11 -1.70 28.35
C MET A 690 -15.21 -0.18 28.30
N LEU A 691 -16.11 0.33 27.45
CA LEU A 691 -16.45 1.74 27.35
C LEU A 691 -17.97 1.90 27.41
N ARG A 692 -18.44 2.82 28.23
CA ARG A 692 -19.85 3.20 28.33
C ARG A 692 -20.00 4.68 28.02
N ALA A 693 -20.80 4.97 26.99
CA ALA A 693 -21.11 6.33 26.56
C ALA A 693 -22.56 6.42 26.07
N ASN A 694 -23.31 7.45 26.49
CA ASN A 694 -24.73 7.65 26.17
C ASN A 694 -25.57 6.36 26.30
N ARG A 695 -25.44 5.62 27.42
CA ARG A 695 -26.09 4.32 27.69
C ARG A 695 -25.73 3.16 26.75
N SER A 696 -24.85 3.38 25.76
CA SER A 696 -24.30 2.31 24.93
C SER A 696 -23.07 1.72 25.62
N VAL A 697 -22.99 0.39 25.69
CA VAL A 697 -21.81 -0.32 26.22
C VAL A 697 -21.07 -0.99 25.07
N TYR A 698 -19.76 -0.77 25.03
CA TYR A 698 -18.83 -1.32 24.06
C TYR A 698 -17.83 -2.19 24.79
N HIS A 699 -17.76 -3.47 24.44
CA HIS A 699 -16.65 -4.35 24.84
C HIS A 699 -15.72 -4.51 23.65
N VAL A 700 -14.49 -4.06 23.79
CA VAL A 700 -13.51 -4.01 22.72
C VAL A 700 -12.37 -4.94 23.07
N SER A 701 -12.05 -5.88 22.18
CA SER A 701 -10.87 -6.74 22.33
C SER A 701 -9.93 -6.54 21.15
N MET A 702 -8.65 -6.37 21.40
CA MET A 702 -7.62 -6.15 20.38
C MET A 702 -6.43 -7.07 20.62
N ALA A 703 -5.94 -7.70 19.56
CA ALA A 703 -4.70 -8.47 19.62
C ALA A 703 -3.49 -7.54 19.51
N THR A 704 -2.54 -7.67 20.41
CA THR A 704 -1.33 -6.82 20.44
C THR A 704 -0.15 -7.45 19.71
N ARG A 705 -0.04 -8.78 19.66
CA ARG A 705 0.95 -9.48 18.83
C ARG A 705 0.44 -9.63 17.40
N HIS A 706 0.40 -8.50 16.70
CA HIS A 706 -0.27 -8.38 15.40
C HIS A 706 0.35 -9.23 14.28
N GLN A 707 1.65 -9.54 14.37
CA GLN A 707 2.38 -10.38 13.40
C GLN A 707 2.23 -11.89 13.63
N ASP A 708 1.59 -12.33 14.72
CA ASP A 708 1.47 -13.75 15.06
C ASP A 708 0.03 -14.24 14.82
N PRO A 709 -0.25 -14.94 13.70
CA PRO A 709 -1.61 -15.37 13.37
C PRO A 709 -2.21 -16.34 14.39
N VAL A 710 -1.39 -17.17 15.04
CA VAL A 710 -1.83 -18.13 16.07
C VAL A 710 -2.21 -17.38 17.35
N ALA A 711 -1.39 -16.42 17.77
CA ALA A 711 -1.70 -15.59 18.94
C ALA A 711 -3.01 -14.80 18.74
N ARG A 712 -3.19 -14.19 17.56
CA ARG A 712 -4.44 -13.49 17.21
C ARG A 712 -5.66 -14.41 17.24
N ALA A 713 -5.57 -15.56 16.57
CA ALA A 713 -6.66 -16.54 16.51
C ALA A 713 -7.05 -17.08 17.88
N THR A 714 -6.05 -17.41 18.71
CA THR A 714 -6.26 -17.93 20.07
C THR A 714 -6.89 -16.88 20.97
N TYR A 715 -6.41 -15.63 20.90
CA TYR A 715 -6.88 -14.55 21.78
C TYR A 715 -8.28 -14.03 21.39
N LEU A 716 -8.56 -13.84 20.09
CA LEU A 716 -9.82 -13.24 19.63
C LEU A 716 -10.90 -14.25 19.26
N GLY A 717 -10.52 -15.52 19.08
CA GLY A 717 -11.37 -16.57 18.51
C GLY A 717 -11.46 -16.54 16.97
N PHE A 718 -10.60 -15.77 16.29
CA PHE A 718 -10.49 -15.68 14.82
C PHE A 718 -9.20 -14.93 14.44
N PRO A 719 -8.63 -15.09 13.23
CA PRO A 719 -7.31 -14.57 12.87
C PRO A 719 -7.27 -13.06 12.54
N GLY A 720 -8.27 -12.29 12.96
CA GLY A 720 -8.31 -10.84 12.73
C GLY A 720 -7.54 -10.03 13.78
N TYR A 721 -7.80 -8.72 13.85
CA TYR A 721 -7.03 -7.82 14.71
C TYR A 721 -7.80 -7.30 15.93
N ALA A 722 -9.10 -7.08 15.78
CA ALA A 722 -9.94 -6.60 16.87
C ALA A 722 -11.40 -7.02 16.68
N HIS A 723 -12.16 -6.99 17.77
CA HIS A 723 -13.62 -7.04 17.68
C HIS A 723 -14.27 -6.11 18.71
N VAL A 724 -15.48 -5.68 18.38
CA VAL A 724 -16.33 -4.85 19.24
C VAL A 724 -17.64 -5.58 19.47
N VAL A 725 -18.01 -5.80 20.72
CA VAL A 725 -19.35 -6.26 21.11
C VAL A 725 -20.16 -5.07 21.56
N LYS A 726 -21.27 -4.80 20.89
CA LYS A 726 -22.25 -3.76 21.22
C LYS A 726 -23.65 -4.35 21.13
N ASP A 727 -24.45 -4.21 22.18
CA ASP A 727 -25.86 -4.65 22.21
C ASP A 727 -26.07 -6.11 21.74
N GLY A 728 -25.14 -7.00 22.12
CA GLY A 728 -25.14 -8.42 21.74
C GLY A 728 -24.73 -8.76 20.30
N LYS A 729 -24.36 -7.76 19.51
CA LYS A 729 -23.74 -7.92 18.19
C LYS A 729 -22.22 -7.84 18.29
N LYS A 730 -21.52 -8.85 17.74
CA LYS A 730 -20.05 -8.86 17.66
C LYS A 730 -19.60 -8.44 16.25
N VAL A 731 -18.93 -7.29 16.17
CA VAL A 731 -18.28 -6.78 14.94
C VAL A 731 -16.82 -7.20 14.92
N ARG A 732 -16.38 -7.92 13.89
CA ARG A 732 -15.00 -8.40 13.74
C ARG A 732 -14.25 -7.57 12.69
N PHE A 733 -13.02 -7.17 13.00
CA PHE A 733 -12.13 -6.42 12.12
C PHE A 733 -10.96 -7.27 11.63
N GLY A 734 -10.61 -7.07 10.35
CA GLY A 734 -9.58 -7.85 9.65
C GLY A 734 -10.14 -9.09 8.95
N VAL A 735 -11.43 -9.39 9.07
CA VAL A 735 -12.09 -10.48 8.33
C VAL A 735 -13.42 -9.99 7.73
N LYS A 736 -13.93 -10.68 6.70
CA LYS A 736 -15.15 -10.21 6.01
C LYS A 736 -16.43 -10.41 6.84
N GLU A 737 -16.52 -11.49 7.61
CA GLU A 737 -17.68 -11.80 8.45
C GLU A 737 -17.86 -10.73 9.53
N SER A 738 -18.80 -9.83 9.30
CA SER A 738 -18.92 -8.58 10.05
C SER A 738 -19.81 -8.67 11.27
N GLU A 739 -20.76 -9.60 11.33
CA GLU A 739 -21.73 -9.68 12.43
C GLU A 739 -22.06 -11.13 12.77
N MET A 740 -21.89 -11.49 14.04
CA MET A 740 -22.50 -12.68 14.62
C MET A 740 -23.34 -12.26 15.82
N THR A 741 -24.56 -12.77 15.89
CA THR A 741 -25.40 -12.67 17.08
C THR A 741 -24.78 -13.56 18.16
N VAL A 742 -24.37 -12.97 19.28
CA VAL A 742 -23.80 -13.75 20.38
C VAL A 742 -24.95 -14.39 21.15
N PRO A 743 -25.07 -15.73 21.22
CA PRO A 743 -26.08 -16.38 22.05
C PRO A 743 -25.81 -16.02 23.51
N GLY A 744 -26.80 -15.44 24.20
CA GLY A 744 -26.70 -15.06 25.61
C GLY A 744 -26.45 -13.57 25.89
N ALA A 745 -26.23 -12.74 24.88
CA ALA A 745 -26.18 -11.28 25.07
C ALA A 745 -27.58 -10.64 24.95
N THR A 746 -28.56 -11.24 25.64
CA THR A 746 -29.77 -10.48 25.97
C THR A 746 -29.36 -9.41 26.96
N THR A 747 -29.70 -8.16 26.65
CA THR A 747 -29.82 -7.13 27.67
C THR A 747 -30.66 -7.72 28.79
N GLU A 748 -30.03 -8.06 29.91
CA GLU A 748 -30.78 -8.17 31.16
C GLU A 748 -31.36 -6.79 31.41
N ARG A 749 -32.55 -6.54 30.84
CA ARG A 749 -33.53 -5.73 31.56
C ARG A 749 -33.53 -6.34 32.95
N PRO A 750 -33.25 -5.59 34.02
CA PRO A 750 -33.35 -6.13 35.36
C PRO A 750 -34.75 -6.71 35.48
N PHE A 751 -34.85 -8.03 35.42
CA PHE A 751 -36.11 -8.72 35.50
C PHE A 751 -36.64 -8.38 36.89
N GLN A 752 -37.89 -7.95 36.96
CA GLN A 752 -38.55 -7.42 38.14
C GLN A 752 -38.76 -8.49 39.24
N LEU A 753 -37.70 -9.18 39.68
CA LEU A 753 -37.76 -10.17 40.75
C LEU A 753 -38.14 -9.50 42.09
N GLY A 754 -37.68 -8.26 42.30
CA GLY A 754 -37.98 -7.50 43.52
C GLY A 754 -39.43 -7.02 43.62
N VAL A 755 -40.14 -6.84 42.50
CA VAL A 755 -41.56 -6.42 42.52
C VAL A 755 -42.45 -7.64 42.78
N SER A 756 -42.15 -8.78 42.16
CA SER A 756 -42.91 -10.02 42.36
C SER A 756 -42.76 -10.61 43.76
N PHE A 757 -41.58 -10.54 44.38
CA PHE A 757 -41.38 -11.01 45.76
C PHE A 757 -42.09 -10.14 46.80
N ASN A 758 -42.09 -8.81 46.62
CA ASN A 758 -42.79 -7.89 47.52
C ASN A 758 -44.32 -8.04 47.40
N VAL A 759 -44.84 -8.24 46.18
CA VAL A 759 -46.26 -8.54 45.98
C VAL A 759 -46.63 -9.89 46.60
N PHE A 760 -45.78 -10.91 46.49
CA PHE A 760 -45.98 -12.22 47.11
C PHE A 760 -45.97 -12.14 48.64
N PHE A 761 -45.04 -11.40 49.23
CA PHE A 761 -44.95 -11.22 50.68
C PHE A 761 -46.17 -10.48 51.23
N VAL A 762 -46.63 -9.44 50.51
CA VAL A 762 -47.83 -8.68 50.87
C VAL A 762 -49.11 -9.51 50.74
N ILE A 763 -49.28 -10.29 49.66
CA ILE A 763 -50.45 -11.17 49.50
C ILE A 763 -50.45 -12.28 50.56
N THR A 764 -49.29 -12.81 50.92
CA THR A 764 -49.17 -13.86 51.94
C THR A 764 -49.48 -13.29 53.34
N LEU A 765 -48.99 -12.09 53.66
CA LEU A 765 -49.33 -11.40 54.90
C LEU A 765 -50.81 -11.03 54.98
N ILE A 766 -51.42 -10.56 53.90
CA ILE A 766 -52.87 -10.26 53.85
C ILE A 766 -53.68 -11.55 54.02
N SER A 767 -53.26 -12.64 53.39
CA SER A 767 -53.93 -13.95 53.47
C SER A 767 -53.83 -14.57 54.87
N ILE A 768 -52.65 -14.48 55.53
CA ILE A 768 -52.45 -14.92 56.91
C ILE A 768 -53.26 -14.04 57.87
N SER A 769 -53.28 -12.72 57.67
CA SER A 769 -54.08 -11.79 58.47
C SER A 769 -55.58 -12.07 58.31
N LEU A 770 -56.05 -12.35 57.09
CA LEU A 770 -57.43 -12.70 56.80
C LEU A 770 -57.82 -14.02 57.47
N VAL A 771 -56.96 -15.03 57.46
CA VAL A 771 -57.20 -16.32 58.12
C VAL A 771 -57.20 -16.18 59.64
N ILE A 772 -56.33 -15.35 60.22
CA ILE A 772 -56.31 -15.08 61.67
C ILE A 772 -57.55 -14.30 62.11
N VAL A 773 -57.97 -13.29 61.34
CA VAL A 773 -59.19 -12.52 61.60
C VAL A 773 -60.44 -13.39 61.43
N LEU A 774 -60.52 -14.22 60.38
CA LEU A 774 -61.59 -15.20 60.20
C LEU A 774 -61.62 -16.23 61.34
N ARG A 775 -60.46 -16.69 61.83
CA ARG A 775 -60.36 -17.62 62.96
C ARG A 775 -60.76 -16.98 64.29
N GLN A 776 -60.47 -15.69 64.50
CA GLN A 776 -60.92 -14.95 65.69
C GLN A 776 -62.40 -14.59 65.64
N MET A 777 -62.94 -14.29 64.45
CA MET A 777 -64.37 -14.00 64.25
C MET A 777 -65.25 -15.25 64.35
N LEU A 778 -64.74 -16.44 63.98
CA LEU A 778 -65.48 -17.71 63.95
C LEU A 778 -65.34 -18.56 65.23
N ASN A 779 -65.01 -17.95 66.36
CA ASN A 779 -65.08 -18.60 67.68
C ASN A 779 -66.52 -18.77 68.21
N SER A 780 -67.52 -18.61 67.33
CA SER A 780 -68.94 -18.78 67.63
C SER A 780 -69.64 -19.46 66.45
N HIS A 781 -69.84 -20.78 66.60
CA HIS A 781 -70.79 -21.65 65.91
C HIS A 781 -70.78 -21.78 64.36
N GLN A 782 -70.49 -23.04 63.96
CA GLN A 782 -70.83 -23.76 62.72
C GLN A 782 -71.38 -22.94 61.53
N THR A 783 -70.57 -22.84 60.46
CA THR A 783 -71.12 -22.85 59.09
C THR A 783 -70.14 -23.46 58.08
N THR A 784 -70.72 -24.19 57.12
CA THR A 784 -70.14 -25.04 56.08
C THR A 784 -69.29 -24.29 55.02
N ALA A 785 -68.91 -23.03 55.27
CA ALA A 785 -68.14 -22.20 54.33
C ALA A 785 -66.63 -22.48 54.37
N PHE A 786 -66.11 -23.06 55.46
CA PHE A 786 -64.67 -23.35 55.60
C PHE A 786 -64.17 -24.43 54.63
N HIS A 787 -65.07 -25.33 54.21
CA HIS A 787 -64.73 -26.43 53.30
C HIS A 787 -64.47 -26.00 51.85
N TYR A 788 -64.86 -24.78 51.45
CA TYR A 788 -64.62 -24.31 50.08
C TYR A 788 -63.53 -23.25 49.98
N VAL A 789 -63.36 -22.41 51.00
CA VAL A 789 -62.38 -21.29 51.01
C VAL A 789 -60.95 -21.79 51.22
N PHE A 790 -60.74 -22.77 52.10
CA PHE A 790 -59.41 -23.33 52.34
C PHE A 790 -58.84 -24.06 51.11
N PRO A 791 -59.58 -24.95 50.41
CA PRO A 791 -59.05 -25.58 49.21
C PRO A 791 -58.86 -24.59 48.04
N THR A 792 -59.67 -23.54 47.90
CA THR A 792 -59.43 -22.52 46.85
C THR A 792 -58.16 -21.73 47.10
N LEU A 793 -57.86 -21.36 48.35
CA LEU A 793 -56.59 -20.74 48.73
C LEU A 793 -55.40 -21.67 48.48
N VAL A 794 -55.52 -22.95 48.81
CA VAL A 794 -54.48 -23.96 48.57
C VAL A 794 -54.25 -24.18 47.08
N VAL A 795 -55.31 -24.21 46.25
CA VAL A 795 -55.19 -24.33 44.78
C VAL A 795 -54.56 -23.09 44.18
N LEU A 796 -54.92 -21.88 44.62
CA LEU A 796 -54.26 -20.63 44.20
C LEU A 796 -52.78 -20.60 44.60
N TRP A 797 -52.44 -21.12 45.78
CA TRP A 797 -51.06 -21.27 46.25
C TRP A 797 -50.26 -22.24 45.39
N LEU A 798 -50.85 -23.40 45.06
CA LEU A 798 -50.27 -24.41 44.17
C LEU A 798 -50.06 -23.87 42.75
N MET A 799 -51.03 -23.13 42.20
CA MET A 799 -50.91 -22.50 40.89
C MET A 799 -49.79 -21.44 40.86
N CYS A 800 -49.61 -20.68 41.95
CA CYS A 800 -48.51 -19.74 42.08
C CYS A 800 -47.15 -20.44 42.22
N ILE A 801 -47.08 -21.53 42.99
CA ILE A 801 -45.85 -22.35 43.10
C ILE A 801 -45.48 -22.94 41.76
N ILE A 802 -46.44 -23.48 41.01
CA ILE A 802 -46.20 -24.04 39.68
C ILE A 802 -45.71 -22.95 38.71
N ALA A 803 -46.29 -21.75 38.76
CA ALA A 803 -45.82 -20.61 37.95
C ALA A 803 -44.40 -20.14 38.31
N VAL A 804 -43.99 -20.29 39.58
CA VAL A 804 -42.60 -20.03 40.02
C VAL A 804 -41.67 -21.17 39.60
N TRP A 805 -42.15 -22.42 39.64
CA TRP A 805 -41.38 -23.61 39.27
C TRP A 805 -41.15 -23.71 37.76
N THR A 806 -42.10 -23.27 36.93
CA THR A 806 -41.93 -23.22 35.47
C THR A 806 -40.99 -22.10 35.02
N VAL A 807 -40.76 -21.08 35.86
CA VAL A 807 -39.83 -19.96 35.60
C VAL A 807 -38.43 -20.22 36.18
N CYS A 808 -38.23 -21.31 36.94
CA CYS A 808 -36.97 -21.63 37.59
C CYS A 808 -36.41 -22.98 37.08
N PRO A 809 -35.65 -23.04 35.96
CA PRO A 809 -34.76 -24.16 35.73
C PRO A 809 -33.60 -24.04 36.73
N VAL A 810 -33.64 -24.89 37.75
CA VAL A 810 -32.58 -24.99 38.77
C VAL A 810 -31.32 -25.61 38.15
N SER A 811 -30.22 -24.88 38.24
CA SER A 811 -28.96 -25.44 38.72
C SER A 811 -28.37 -24.49 39.78
N ILE A 812 -28.81 -24.65 41.02
CA ILE A 812 -28.19 -24.02 42.20
C ILE A 812 -27.66 -25.16 43.08
N CYS A 813 -26.37 -25.42 42.95
CA CYS A 813 -25.52 -25.92 44.03
C CYS A 813 -24.45 -24.84 44.27
N PRO A 814 -24.35 -24.26 45.48
CA PRO A 814 -23.31 -23.29 45.78
C PRO A 814 -22.04 -24.02 46.23
N SER A 815 -20.94 -23.77 45.54
CA SER A 815 -19.61 -23.82 46.14
C SER A 815 -18.89 -22.53 45.77
N ALA A 816 -18.43 -21.82 46.79
CA ALA A 816 -17.85 -20.50 46.73
C ALA A 816 -16.57 -20.46 45.87
N GLU A 817 -16.57 -19.65 44.81
CA GLU A 817 -15.48 -18.79 44.30
C GLU A 817 -15.93 -18.13 42.98
N ASP A 818 -15.48 -16.90 42.72
CA ASP A 818 -15.89 -16.00 41.63
C ASP A 818 -16.00 -16.66 40.24
N SER A 819 -17.21 -16.77 39.69
CA SER A 819 -17.47 -17.44 38.38
C SER A 819 -17.95 -16.51 37.25
N SER A 820 -17.95 -15.18 37.42
CA SER A 820 -18.32 -14.25 36.33
C SER A 820 -17.26 -14.13 35.22
N THR A 821 -16.10 -14.78 35.38
CA THR A 821 -14.99 -14.79 34.40
C THR A 821 -14.94 -16.06 33.52
N GLU A 822 -15.66 -17.13 33.86
CA GLU A 822 -15.54 -18.40 33.12
C GLU A 822 -16.49 -18.50 31.92
N GLY A 823 -17.67 -17.87 31.95
CA GLY A 823 -18.63 -17.87 30.84
C GLY A 823 -18.14 -17.20 29.55
N LEU A 824 -17.07 -16.39 29.61
CA LEU A 824 -16.39 -15.81 28.44
C LEU A 824 -15.21 -16.65 27.94
N ARG A 825 -14.65 -17.54 28.77
CA ARG A 825 -13.55 -18.44 28.39
C ARG A 825 -14.06 -19.71 27.70
N GLU A 826 -15.22 -20.23 28.10
CA GLU A 826 -15.76 -21.49 27.54
C GLU A 826 -16.37 -21.38 26.13
N LEU A 827 -16.59 -20.16 25.63
CA LEU A 827 -17.02 -19.92 24.24
C LEU A 827 -15.86 -19.89 23.21
N SER A 828 -14.62 -20.17 23.62
CA SER A 828 -13.41 -19.85 22.83
C SER A 828 -12.65 -21.03 22.19
N VAL A 829 -13.05 -22.30 22.34
CA VAL A 829 -12.22 -23.43 21.85
C VAL A 829 -13.01 -24.44 21.00
N LYS A 830 -13.75 -23.95 20.00
CA LYS A 830 -14.22 -24.82 18.91
C LYS A 830 -13.75 -24.25 17.56
N ASP A 831 -12.61 -24.78 17.12
CA ASP A 831 -12.00 -24.72 15.78
C ASP A 831 -11.70 -23.32 15.19
N THR A 832 -10.76 -22.59 15.80
CA THR A 832 -10.05 -21.48 15.14
C THR A 832 -8.97 -22.00 14.19
N THR A 833 -9.36 -22.68 13.12
CA THR A 833 -8.40 -23.33 12.22
C THR A 833 -7.82 -22.35 11.22
N LEU A 834 -6.53 -22.05 11.31
CA LEU A 834 -5.78 -21.27 10.32
C LEU A 834 -5.67 -22.02 8.98
N PRO A 835 -5.62 -21.31 7.83
CA PRO A 835 -5.63 -21.95 6.52
C PRO A 835 -4.30 -22.61 6.17
N ARG A 836 -4.37 -23.76 5.51
CA ARG A 836 -3.24 -24.41 4.83
C ARG A 836 -3.40 -24.22 3.32
N VAL A 837 -2.56 -23.41 2.71
CA VAL A 837 -2.77 -22.98 1.32
C VAL A 837 -1.96 -23.86 0.37
N VAL A 838 -2.62 -24.35 -0.68
CA VAL A 838 -1.97 -25.05 -1.78
C VAL A 838 -2.30 -24.35 -3.08
N ILE A 839 -1.28 -23.96 -3.83
CA ILE A 839 -1.44 -23.33 -5.14
C ILE A 839 -1.08 -24.38 -6.19
N THR A 840 -1.99 -24.61 -7.14
CA THR A 840 -1.77 -25.49 -8.27
C THR A 840 -2.05 -24.76 -9.58
N SER A 841 -1.40 -25.16 -10.65
CA SER A 841 -1.65 -24.63 -11.98
C SER A 841 -0.92 -25.46 -13.04
N LEU A 842 -1.28 -25.29 -14.30
CA LEU A 842 -0.35 -25.65 -15.38
C LEU A 842 0.91 -24.75 -15.32
N PRO A 843 2.10 -25.28 -15.63
CA PRO A 843 3.31 -24.47 -15.75
C PRO A 843 3.10 -23.31 -16.74
N GLY A 844 3.63 -22.12 -16.46
CA GLY A 844 3.49 -20.94 -17.33
C GLY A 844 2.10 -20.29 -17.35
N SER A 845 1.19 -20.71 -16.47
CA SER A 845 -0.11 -20.05 -16.23
C SER A 845 0.01 -18.67 -15.58
N GLY A 846 1.18 -18.29 -15.08
CA GLY A 846 1.39 -17.05 -14.35
C GLY A 846 1.14 -17.15 -12.83
N SER A 847 0.94 -18.37 -12.29
CA SER A 847 0.71 -18.59 -10.85
C SER A 847 1.87 -18.14 -9.96
N ASP A 848 3.09 -18.01 -10.49
CA ASP A 848 4.26 -17.46 -9.79
C ASP A 848 4.02 -16.02 -9.30
N LEU A 849 3.12 -15.25 -9.94
CA LEU A 849 2.73 -13.92 -9.48
C LEU A 849 2.15 -13.94 -8.06
N LEU A 850 1.47 -15.02 -7.67
CA LEU A 850 0.90 -15.14 -6.32
C LEU A 850 1.99 -15.16 -5.24
N SER A 851 3.25 -15.44 -5.56
CA SER A 851 4.36 -15.30 -4.62
C SER A 851 4.42 -13.90 -3.99
N GLN A 852 4.12 -12.84 -4.76
CA GLN A 852 4.12 -11.45 -4.30
C GLN A 852 3.12 -11.19 -3.17
N MET A 853 2.05 -11.99 -3.11
CA MET A 853 1.02 -11.91 -2.08
C MET A 853 1.49 -12.47 -0.73
N PHE A 854 2.46 -13.41 -0.76
CA PHE A 854 2.92 -14.13 0.42
C PHE A 854 4.36 -13.80 0.80
N MET A 855 5.14 -13.14 -0.05
CA MET A 855 6.47 -12.63 0.30
C MET A 855 6.38 -11.57 1.39
N GLU A 856 7.23 -11.64 2.41
CA GLU A 856 7.27 -10.71 3.56
C GLU A 856 5.92 -10.52 4.29
N ASN A 857 4.99 -11.45 4.11
CA ASN A 857 3.74 -11.52 4.87
C ASN A 857 3.99 -12.25 6.20
N PRO A 858 3.67 -11.65 7.36
CA PRO A 858 3.90 -12.29 8.66
C PRO A 858 3.01 -13.52 8.89
N ASP A 859 1.86 -13.62 8.21
CA ASP A 859 0.92 -14.72 8.40
C ASP A 859 1.30 -15.99 7.64
N PHE A 860 2.18 -15.89 6.64
CA PHE A 860 2.43 -16.96 5.69
C PHE A 860 3.92 -17.21 5.40
N LEU A 861 4.25 -18.48 5.23
CA LEU A 861 5.53 -18.96 4.70
C LEU A 861 5.30 -19.55 3.31
N TYR A 862 5.77 -18.85 2.28
CA TYR A 862 5.66 -19.28 0.88
C TYR A 862 6.83 -20.16 0.46
N ILE A 863 6.53 -21.32 -0.11
CA ILE A 863 7.51 -22.24 -0.68
C ILE A 863 7.00 -22.77 -2.02
N GLN A 864 7.85 -22.69 -3.04
CA GLN A 864 7.61 -23.32 -4.33
C GLN A 864 8.14 -24.77 -4.33
N VAL A 865 7.41 -25.66 -4.99
CA VAL A 865 7.70 -27.10 -5.07
C VAL A 865 7.52 -27.58 -6.53
N PRO A 866 8.48 -28.33 -7.10
CA PRO A 866 9.75 -28.72 -6.50
C PRO A 866 10.68 -27.51 -6.31
N SER A 867 11.36 -27.44 -5.16
CA SER A 867 12.46 -26.49 -4.95
C SER A 867 13.77 -27.23 -4.77
N LYS A 868 14.88 -26.50 -4.90
CA LYS A 868 16.22 -27.03 -4.66
C LYS A 868 16.46 -27.35 -3.17
N TYR A 869 15.69 -26.74 -2.26
CA TYR A 869 15.87 -26.80 -0.80
C TYR A 869 14.80 -27.61 -0.07
N VAL A 870 13.58 -27.74 -0.61
CA VAL A 870 12.56 -28.65 -0.06
C VAL A 870 12.40 -29.86 -0.98
N GLY A 871 13.03 -30.97 -0.58
CA GLY A 871 12.91 -32.25 -1.29
C GLY A 871 11.55 -32.90 -1.08
N VAL A 872 10.87 -33.25 -2.19
CA VAL A 872 9.67 -34.10 -2.19
C VAL A 872 10.10 -35.56 -2.10
N PRO A 873 9.48 -36.41 -1.25
CA PRO A 873 9.80 -37.83 -1.18
C PRO A 873 9.67 -38.51 -2.54
N ARG A 874 10.67 -39.31 -2.92
CA ARG A 874 10.60 -40.14 -4.13
C ARG A 874 9.58 -41.27 -3.91
N VAL A 875 8.50 -41.25 -4.67
CA VAL A 875 7.47 -42.30 -4.78
C VAL A 875 7.34 -42.69 -6.26
N GLU A 876 6.41 -43.57 -6.64
CA GLU A 876 6.13 -43.92 -8.06
C GLU A 876 5.71 -42.70 -8.93
N PHE A 877 5.50 -41.56 -8.28
CA PHE A 877 5.15 -40.28 -8.87
C PHE A 877 6.36 -39.34 -8.99
N GLU A 878 6.50 -38.75 -10.18
CA GLU A 878 7.55 -37.80 -10.51
C GLU A 878 7.02 -36.36 -10.37
N ALA A 879 7.14 -35.80 -9.17
CA ALA A 879 6.60 -34.47 -8.81
C ALA A 879 7.10 -33.28 -9.66
N GLY A 880 8.13 -33.49 -10.48
CA GLY A 880 8.73 -32.48 -11.34
C GLY A 880 8.38 -32.62 -12.83
N SER A 881 7.57 -33.60 -13.25
CA SER A 881 7.19 -33.73 -14.66
C SER A 881 6.39 -32.51 -15.14
N PHE A 882 6.40 -32.20 -16.44
CA PHE A 882 5.60 -31.10 -16.98
C PHE A 882 4.09 -31.32 -16.72
N LEU A 883 3.63 -32.57 -16.85
CA LEU A 883 2.24 -32.99 -16.73
C LEU A 883 2.14 -34.43 -16.23
N ASP A 884 0.95 -34.82 -15.77
CA ASP A 884 0.58 -36.19 -15.43
C ASP A 884 -0.91 -36.44 -15.76
N VAL A 885 -1.25 -37.66 -16.18
CA VAL A 885 -2.62 -38.12 -16.51
C VAL A 885 -3.27 -38.90 -15.39
N CYS A 886 -2.52 -39.26 -14.33
CA CYS A 886 -3.08 -39.99 -13.20
C CYS A 886 -3.85 -39.07 -12.24
N GLU A 887 -5.10 -39.45 -11.98
CA GLU A 887 -5.97 -38.84 -10.97
C GLU A 887 -5.75 -39.50 -9.61
N TRP A 888 -5.68 -38.70 -8.55
CA TRP A 888 -5.67 -39.19 -7.18
C TRP A 888 -6.92 -38.71 -6.46
N LEU A 889 -7.75 -39.67 -6.05
CA LEU A 889 -9.06 -39.44 -5.47
C LEU A 889 -8.99 -39.49 -3.93
N THR A 890 -10.12 -39.18 -3.29
CA THR A 890 -10.24 -39.30 -1.83
C THR A 890 -10.05 -40.74 -1.34
N SER A 891 -10.40 -41.74 -2.15
CA SER A 891 -10.21 -43.18 -1.87
C SER A 891 -8.73 -43.59 -1.85
N ASP A 892 -7.87 -42.96 -2.65
CA ASP A 892 -6.42 -43.22 -2.63
C ASP A 892 -5.79 -42.74 -1.30
N ALA A 893 -6.27 -41.63 -0.75
CA ALA A 893 -5.84 -41.15 0.57
C ALA A 893 -6.42 -42.03 1.70
N ALA A 894 -7.67 -42.49 1.56
CA ALA A 894 -8.27 -43.40 2.55
C ALA A 894 -7.55 -44.76 2.61
N SER A 895 -7.03 -45.24 1.47
CA SER A 895 -6.24 -46.47 1.39
C SER A 895 -4.75 -46.30 1.72
N GLN A 896 -4.31 -45.08 2.10
CA GLN A 896 -2.92 -44.74 2.39
C GLN A 896 -1.96 -45.16 1.26
N ARG A 897 -2.35 -44.94 0.01
CA ARG A 897 -1.57 -45.35 -1.16
C ARG A 897 -0.18 -44.69 -1.20
N PHE A 898 -0.03 -43.47 -0.69
CA PHE A 898 1.22 -42.70 -0.72
C PHE A 898 1.65 -42.16 0.67
N PRO A 899 1.90 -43.03 1.66
CA PRO A 899 1.99 -42.63 3.07
C PRO A 899 3.18 -41.70 3.37
N LEU A 900 4.29 -41.84 2.64
CA LEU A 900 5.44 -40.94 2.76
C LEU A 900 5.12 -39.51 2.28
N LEU A 901 4.33 -39.40 1.21
CA LEU A 901 3.95 -38.11 0.65
C LEU A 901 2.85 -37.45 1.50
N GLU A 902 1.90 -38.24 2.01
CA GLU A 902 0.90 -37.78 2.99
C GLU A 902 1.58 -37.22 4.24
N GLY A 903 2.50 -37.98 4.83
CA GLY A 903 3.27 -37.56 5.99
C GLY A 903 4.12 -36.31 5.72
N TRP A 904 4.63 -36.14 4.50
CA TRP A 904 5.38 -34.95 4.10
C TRP A 904 4.49 -33.70 4.06
N PHE A 905 3.32 -33.76 3.40
CA PHE A 905 2.37 -32.64 3.34
C PHE A 905 1.83 -32.30 4.73
N GLN A 906 1.47 -33.30 5.53
CA GLN A 906 0.97 -33.10 6.88
C GLN A 906 2.04 -32.51 7.81
N SER A 907 3.28 -33.00 7.73
CA SER A 907 4.40 -32.45 8.51
C SER A 907 4.66 -30.99 8.14
N PHE A 908 4.78 -30.70 6.85
CA PHE A 908 5.09 -29.36 6.36
C PHE A 908 4.00 -28.34 6.71
N THR A 909 2.73 -28.71 6.54
CA THR A 909 1.60 -27.80 6.79
C THR A 909 1.19 -27.69 8.25
N ARG A 910 1.68 -28.59 9.13
CA ARG A 910 1.43 -28.54 10.57
C ARG A 910 2.53 -27.81 11.33
N ASP A 911 3.79 -28.03 10.95
CA ASP A 911 4.95 -27.41 11.59
C ASP A 911 6.05 -27.18 10.53
N PRO A 912 5.99 -26.06 9.80
CA PRO A 912 6.95 -25.75 8.73
C PRO A 912 8.38 -25.64 9.26
N MET A 913 8.55 -25.10 10.47
CA MET A 913 9.86 -24.93 11.10
C MET A 913 10.51 -26.27 11.39
N LEU A 914 9.81 -27.17 12.08
CA LEU A 914 10.31 -28.51 12.36
C LEU A 914 10.54 -29.31 11.07
N HIS A 915 9.68 -29.12 10.06
CA HIS A 915 9.86 -29.75 8.77
C HIS A 915 11.17 -29.32 8.10
N LEU A 916 11.43 -28.01 8.00
CA LEU A 916 12.64 -27.49 7.37
C LEU A 916 13.91 -27.85 8.14
N HIS A 917 13.88 -27.80 9.48
CA HIS A 917 15.00 -28.27 10.30
C HIS A 917 15.32 -29.75 10.07
N ARG A 918 14.30 -30.63 9.97
CA ARG A 918 14.53 -32.05 9.64
C ARG A 918 15.13 -32.26 8.25
N GLN A 919 14.72 -31.46 7.26
CA GLN A 919 15.29 -31.50 5.92
C GLN A 919 16.75 -31.03 5.92
N GLN A 920 17.08 -29.97 6.67
CA GLN A 920 18.45 -29.50 6.86
C GLN A 920 19.33 -30.54 7.56
N ILE A 921 18.81 -31.29 8.55
CA ILE A 921 19.55 -32.39 9.19
C ILE A 921 19.84 -33.53 8.21
N ARG A 922 18.94 -33.81 7.26
CA ARG A 922 19.15 -34.80 6.19
C ARG A 922 20.16 -34.33 5.13
N HIS A 923 20.27 -33.03 4.94
CA HIS A 923 21.22 -32.38 4.02
C HIS A 923 22.11 -31.41 4.80
N PRO A 924 23.15 -31.89 5.53
CA PRO A 924 23.99 -31.03 6.36
C PRO A 924 24.83 -30.06 5.50
N ALA A 925 24.23 -28.94 5.11
CA ALA A 925 24.92 -27.76 4.62
C ALA A 925 25.57 -27.06 5.84
N GLY A 926 26.71 -27.59 6.27
CA GLY A 926 27.39 -27.13 7.48
C GLY A 926 28.90 -27.40 7.53
N ARG A 927 29.51 -27.95 6.48
CA ARG A 927 30.97 -27.88 6.31
C ARG A 927 31.26 -26.81 5.28
N LYS A 928 31.97 -25.74 5.66
CA LYS A 928 32.66 -24.88 4.68
C LYS A 928 33.49 -25.79 3.79
N LEU A 929 33.06 -26.01 2.55
CA LEU A 929 33.78 -26.79 1.55
C LEU A 929 35.10 -26.05 1.26
N GLN A 930 36.20 -26.49 1.87
CA GLN A 930 37.49 -25.78 1.82
C GLN A 930 38.48 -26.38 0.80
N GLY A 931 38.04 -27.31 -0.06
CA GLY A 931 38.91 -27.90 -1.09
C GLY A 931 38.20 -28.26 -2.40
N GLU A 932 38.93 -28.18 -3.52
CA GLU A 932 38.45 -28.56 -4.86
C GLU A 932 37.94 -30.02 -4.95
N GLY A 933 38.47 -30.91 -4.11
CA GLY A 933 38.04 -32.31 -4.03
C GLY A 933 36.66 -32.52 -3.41
N GLU A 934 36.30 -31.72 -2.41
CA GLU A 934 34.99 -31.81 -1.73
C GLU A 934 33.87 -31.22 -2.61
N PHE A 935 34.17 -30.15 -3.35
CA PHE A 935 33.25 -29.56 -4.34
C PHE A 935 32.88 -30.55 -5.46
N LYS A 936 33.83 -31.36 -5.93
CA LYS A 936 33.58 -32.39 -6.96
C LYS A 936 32.67 -33.52 -6.48
N ASN A 937 32.70 -33.84 -5.19
CA ASN A 937 31.82 -34.86 -4.60
C ASN A 937 30.40 -34.33 -4.41
N TRP A 938 30.24 -33.08 -3.94
CA TRP A 938 28.93 -32.41 -3.89
C TRP A 938 28.26 -32.35 -5.27
N PHE A 939 29.03 -32.02 -6.33
CA PHE A 939 28.52 -31.99 -7.71
C PHE A 939 28.13 -33.36 -8.27
N LYS A 940 28.75 -34.46 -7.79
CA LYS A 940 28.37 -35.83 -8.16
C LYS A 940 27.09 -36.26 -7.46
N GLU A 941 26.94 -35.92 -6.18
CA GLU A 941 25.72 -36.20 -5.41
C GLU A 941 24.51 -35.41 -5.93
N THR A 942 24.68 -34.13 -6.26
CA THR A 942 23.59 -33.29 -6.83
C THR A 942 23.26 -33.67 -8.29
N LYS A 943 24.22 -34.12 -9.10
CA LYS A 943 23.94 -34.69 -10.45
C LYS A 943 23.17 -36.02 -10.39
N HIS A 944 23.45 -36.88 -9.41
CA HIS A 944 22.65 -38.10 -9.22
C HIS A 944 21.20 -37.79 -8.80
N LEU A 945 20.96 -36.64 -8.17
CA LEU A 945 19.62 -36.16 -7.83
C LEU A 945 18.89 -35.51 -9.01
N ALA A 946 19.61 -34.86 -9.94
CA ALA A 946 19.03 -34.15 -11.08
C ALA A 946 18.88 -34.97 -12.38
N ASN A 947 19.62 -36.07 -12.56
CA ASN A 947 19.69 -36.81 -13.85
C ASN A 947 19.30 -38.30 -13.80
N SER A 948 18.65 -38.80 -12.75
CA SER A 948 18.18 -40.20 -12.74
C SER A 948 16.74 -40.34 -13.27
N GLY A 949 16.54 -40.02 -14.55
CA GLY A 949 15.39 -40.44 -15.35
C GLY A 949 15.86 -41.40 -16.44
N GLY A 950 15.48 -42.69 -16.34
CA GLY A 950 15.53 -43.68 -17.41
C GLY A 950 16.92 -44.23 -17.80
N GLY A 951 17.22 -45.46 -17.36
CA GLY A 951 18.34 -46.24 -17.89
C GLY A 951 18.28 -47.70 -17.44
N GLN A 952 17.60 -48.55 -18.23
CA GLN A 952 17.57 -50.00 -18.05
C GLN A 952 18.97 -50.64 -18.12
N LYS A 953 19.16 -51.68 -17.31
CA LYS A 953 20.31 -52.60 -17.35
C LYS A 953 20.43 -53.25 -18.73
N GLY A 954 21.65 -53.28 -19.28
CA GLY A 954 21.92 -54.04 -20.50
C GLY A 954 23.38 -54.20 -20.89
N VAL A 955 23.93 -55.38 -20.56
CA VAL A 955 24.88 -56.18 -21.35
C VAL A 955 26.35 -55.73 -21.44
N LYS A 956 27.21 -56.58 -20.85
CA LYS A 956 28.65 -56.71 -21.08
C LYS A 956 28.94 -56.85 -22.59
N LYS A 957 29.75 -55.97 -23.17
CA LYS A 957 30.49 -56.27 -24.40
C LYS A 957 32.00 -56.04 -24.24
N ARG A 958 32.71 -57.09 -24.64
CA ARG A 958 34.14 -57.36 -24.63
C ARG A 958 35.00 -56.21 -25.14
N SER A 959 36.11 -56.00 -24.44
CA SER A 959 37.28 -55.25 -24.89
C SER A 959 37.85 -55.81 -26.19
N VAL A 960 38.14 -54.94 -27.16
CA VAL A 960 39.13 -55.20 -28.21
C VAL A 960 40.19 -54.11 -28.13
N ARG A 961 41.39 -54.53 -27.74
CA ARG A 961 42.65 -53.78 -27.84
C ARG A 961 42.96 -53.55 -29.33
N LYS A 962 43.19 -52.30 -29.74
CA LYS A 962 44.11 -51.97 -30.84
C LYS A 962 45.17 -50.99 -30.34
N LYS A 963 46.41 -51.30 -30.74
CA LYS A 963 47.70 -50.68 -30.36
C LYS A 963 47.83 -49.24 -30.86
N PRO A 964 48.77 -48.45 -30.28
CA PRO A 964 48.91 -47.03 -30.54
C PRO A 964 49.81 -46.76 -31.76
N THR A 965 49.51 -45.72 -32.51
CA THR A 965 50.48 -45.04 -33.39
C THR A 965 50.73 -43.64 -32.87
N LYS A 966 52.03 -43.31 -32.79
CA LYS A 966 52.60 -42.08 -32.25
C LYS A 966 52.25 -40.89 -33.14
N ASN A 967 51.78 -39.81 -32.52
CA ASN A 967 52.23 -38.42 -32.74
C ASN A 967 51.33 -37.46 -31.95
N VAL A 968 51.59 -37.31 -30.66
CA VAL A 968 50.99 -36.25 -29.84
C VAL A 968 52.06 -35.66 -28.94
N GLU A 969 52.73 -34.62 -29.41
CA GLU A 969 53.57 -33.78 -28.55
C GLU A 969 53.41 -32.27 -28.77
N LYS A 970 52.40 -31.82 -29.54
CA LYS A 970 52.07 -30.38 -29.63
C LYS A 970 50.59 -30.01 -29.48
N GLN A 971 49.73 -30.94 -29.07
CA GLN A 971 48.31 -30.66 -28.75
C GLN A 971 47.97 -30.72 -27.26
N LYS A 972 48.88 -31.21 -26.41
CA LYS A 972 48.62 -31.40 -24.97
C LYS A 972 48.70 -30.14 -24.11
N GLU A 973 49.38 -29.07 -24.54
CA GLU A 973 49.44 -27.85 -23.73
C GLU A 973 48.24 -26.92 -23.96
N SER A 974 47.67 -26.86 -25.16
CA SER A 974 46.46 -26.07 -25.43
C SER A 974 45.17 -26.70 -24.88
N GLU A 975 45.07 -28.04 -24.88
CA GLU A 975 43.92 -28.75 -24.27
C GLU A 975 43.95 -28.73 -22.75
N VAL A 976 45.13 -28.78 -22.11
CA VAL A 976 45.24 -28.72 -20.64
C VAL A 976 44.95 -27.30 -20.12
N VAL A 977 45.32 -26.25 -20.86
CA VAL A 977 44.98 -24.86 -20.49
C VAL A 977 43.50 -24.57 -20.69
N ASN A 978 42.86 -25.02 -21.79
CA ASN A 978 41.41 -24.89 -21.97
C ASN A 978 40.59 -25.77 -21.01
N SER A 979 41.07 -26.97 -20.66
CA SER A 979 40.45 -27.81 -19.63
C SER A 979 40.48 -27.13 -18.26
N ARG A 980 41.63 -26.54 -17.86
CA ARG A 980 41.75 -25.83 -16.57
C ARG A 980 40.93 -24.54 -16.52
N LYS A 981 40.78 -23.82 -17.65
CA LYS A 981 39.90 -22.64 -17.76
C LYS A 981 38.41 -23.01 -17.65
N ASN A 982 37.97 -24.03 -18.40
CA ASN A 982 36.60 -24.55 -18.31
C ASN A 982 36.28 -25.17 -16.94
N GLU A 983 37.27 -25.76 -16.28
CA GLU A 983 37.12 -26.31 -14.93
C GLU A 983 37.05 -25.20 -13.87
N GLY A 984 37.85 -24.12 -14.01
CA GLY A 984 37.75 -22.92 -13.18
C GLY A 984 36.42 -22.16 -13.32
N GLU A 985 35.86 -22.09 -14.54
CA GLU A 985 34.52 -21.51 -14.78
C GLU A 985 33.40 -22.39 -14.20
N ARG A 986 33.51 -23.72 -14.34
CA ARG A 986 32.57 -24.66 -13.70
C ARG A 986 32.61 -24.57 -12.18
N VAL A 987 33.79 -24.44 -11.57
CA VAL A 987 33.95 -24.27 -10.12
C VAL A 987 33.40 -22.92 -9.65
N ARG A 988 33.58 -21.83 -10.41
CA ARG A 988 32.96 -20.53 -10.11
C ARG A 988 31.43 -20.56 -10.20
N MET A 989 30.89 -21.18 -11.24
CA MET A 989 29.45 -21.34 -11.41
C MET A 989 28.87 -22.23 -10.31
N ALA A 990 29.55 -23.33 -9.96
CA ALA A 990 29.22 -24.21 -8.84
C ALA A 990 29.16 -23.47 -7.50
N ARG A 991 30.18 -22.64 -7.24
CA ARG A 991 30.26 -21.81 -6.04
C ARG A 991 29.14 -20.76 -6.00
N SER A 992 28.90 -20.06 -7.10
CA SER A 992 27.77 -19.12 -7.21
C SER A 992 26.41 -19.80 -7.00
N THR A 993 26.22 -21.03 -7.49
CA THR A 993 24.99 -21.79 -7.24
C THR A 993 24.86 -22.31 -5.81
N ALA A 994 25.98 -22.61 -5.13
CA ALA A 994 25.99 -23.00 -3.73
C ALA A 994 25.75 -21.80 -2.80
N ASP A 995 26.38 -20.66 -3.10
CA ASP A 995 26.18 -19.39 -2.38
C ASP A 995 24.71 -18.94 -2.50
N ALA A 996 24.13 -18.98 -3.71
CA ALA A 996 22.70 -18.66 -3.91
C ALA A 996 21.74 -19.65 -3.19
N TYR A 997 22.16 -20.90 -3.02
CA TYR A 997 21.41 -21.92 -2.29
C TYR A 997 21.45 -21.67 -0.78
N GLU A 998 22.63 -21.37 -0.22
CA GLU A 998 22.77 -21.02 1.20
C GLU A 998 21.99 -19.74 1.54
N ASP A 999 22.01 -18.73 0.66
CA ASP A 999 21.32 -17.46 0.88
C ASP A 999 19.78 -17.60 0.94
N GLU A 1000 19.17 -18.38 0.04
CA GLU A 1000 17.70 -18.56 -0.01
C GLU A 1000 17.18 -19.39 1.19
N LEU A 1001 17.87 -20.48 1.55
CA LEU A 1001 17.50 -21.29 2.71
C LEU A 1001 17.71 -20.52 4.03
N THR A 1002 18.81 -19.76 4.14
CA THR A 1002 19.05 -18.89 5.29
C THR A 1002 17.96 -17.82 5.41
N GLY A 1003 17.49 -17.28 4.28
CA GLY A 1003 16.36 -16.35 4.26
C GLY A 1003 15.05 -16.97 4.76
N LEU A 1004 14.74 -18.21 4.37
CA LEU A 1004 13.55 -18.93 4.86
C LEU A 1004 13.63 -19.25 6.35
N LEU A 1005 14.80 -19.66 6.84
CA LEU A 1005 15.03 -19.93 8.27
C LEU A 1005 14.95 -18.66 9.10
N GLN A 1006 15.59 -17.57 8.65
CA GLN A 1006 15.49 -16.27 9.32
C GLN A 1006 14.03 -15.81 9.42
N ARG A 1007 13.24 -16.02 8.36
CA ARG A 1007 11.82 -15.66 8.38
C ARG A 1007 11.02 -16.48 9.38
N LEU A 1008 11.38 -17.74 9.60
CA LEU A 1008 10.77 -18.57 10.64
C LEU A 1008 11.23 -18.16 12.05
N ASP A 1009 12.45 -17.66 12.20
CA ASP A 1009 12.89 -17.07 13.46
C ASP A 1009 12.11 -15.78 13.77
N ASP A 1010 11.84 -14.96 12.76
CA ASP A 1010 11.06 -13.72 12.88
C ASP A 1010 9.55 -14.01 13.08
N PHE A 1011 9.01 -15.02 12.38
CA PHE A 1011 7.59 -15.40 12.37
C PHE A 1011 7.37 -16.91 12.56
N PRO A 1012 7.58 -17.45 13.77
CA PRO A 1012 7.57 -18.91 14.01
C PRO A 1012 6.20 -19.58 13.80
N ASN A 1013 5.12 -18.80 13.88
CA ASN A 1013 3.74 -19.27 13.75
C ASN A 1013 3.14 -19.02 12.35
N ALA A 1014 3.95 -18.63 11.37
CA ALA A 1014 3.50 -18.42 10.00
C ALA A 1014 2.95 -19.71 9.36
N GLN A 1015 1.87 -19.59 8.60
CA GLN A 1015 1.17 -20.73 7.99
C GLN A 1015 1.78 -21.10 6.65
N ALA A 1016 1.85 -22.39 6.35
CA ALA A 1016 2.43 -22.89 5.10
C ALA A 1016 1.58 -22.52 3.86
N VAL A 1017 2.26 -22.04 2.83
CA VAL A 1017 1.75 -21.89 1.47
C VAL A 1017 2.63 -22.71 0.53
N VAL A 1018 2.08 -23.80 0.00
CA VAL A 1018 2.78 -24.70 -0.92
C VAL A 1018 2.37 -24.37 -2.35
N HIS A 1019 3.29 -23.82 -3.15
CA HIS A 1019 3.07 -23.64 -4.58
C HIS A 1019 3.61 -24.82 -5.37
N LEU A 1020 2.70 -25.67 -5.84
CA LEU A 1020 3.00 -26.83 -6.68
C LEU A 1020 3.15 -26.35 -8.14
N GLY A 1021 4.38 -26.01 -8.53
CA GLY A 1021 4.70 -25.39 -9.82
C GLY A 1021 4.69 -26.35 -11.02
N SER A 1022 4.51 -27.64 -10.79
CA SER A 1022 4.39 -28.67 -11.83
C SER A 1022 2.93 -28.98 -12.16
N GLY A 1023 2.64 -29.19 -13.45
CA GLY A 1023 1.32 -29.59 -13.94
C GLY A 1023 0.91 -31.00 -13.51
N SER A 1024 1.85 -31.79 -12.99
CA SER A 1024 1.58 -33.13 -12.45
C SER A 1024 0.63 -33.12 -11.24
N TRP A 1025 0.51 -31.99 -10.54
CA TRP A 1025 -0.32 -31.87 -9.34
C TRP A 1025 -1.78 -31.48 -9.61
N THR A 1026 -2.13 -31.03 -10.82
CA THR A 1026 -3.45 -30.48 -11.12
C THR A 1026 -4.57 -31.51 -10.96
N LEU A 1027 -4.29 -32.80 -11.19
CA LEU A 1027 -5.31 -33.87 -11.11
C LEU A 1027 -5.36 -34.56 -9.73
N LYS A 1028 -4.68 -33.99 -8.73
CA LYS A 1028 -4.50 -34.60 -7.40
C LYS A 1028 -5.18 -33.80 -6.29
N MET A 1029 -6.04 -32.86 -6.64
CA MET A 1029 -6.66 -31.93 -5.70
C MET A 1029 -7.59 -32.62 -4.70
N GLN A 1030 -8.29 -33.69 -5.10
CA GLN A 1030 -9.14 -34.47 -4.20
C GLN A 1030 -8.31 -35.23 -3.15
N TRP A 1031 -7.20 -35.83 -3.56
CA TRP A 1031 -6.25 -36.43 -2.64
C TRP A 1031 -5.63 -35.38 -1.69
N LEU A 1032 -5.15 -34.24 -2.23
CA LEU A 1032 -4.61 -33.13 -1.42
C LEU A 1032 -5.62 -32.64 -0.37
N TYR A 1033 -6.88 -32.47 -0.76
CA TYR A 1033 -7.98 -32.12 0.15
C TYR A 1033 -8.17 -33.18 1.24
N SER A 1034 -8.17 -34.47 0.90
CA SER A 1034 -8.32 -35.56 1.89
C SER A 1034 -7.15 -35.60 2.89
N VAL A 1035 -5.92 -35.38 2.42
CA VAL A 1035 -4.70 -35.38 3.25
C VAL A 1035 -4.65 -34.19 4.21
N LEU A 1036 -5.02 -33.00 3.72
CA LEU A 1036 -4.95 -31.74 4.47
C LEU A 1036 -6.23 -31.42 5.25
N LYS A 1037 -7.33 -32.14 4.97
CA LYS A 1037 -8.66 -32.05 5.58
C LYS A 1037 -9.31 -30.66 5.40
N SER A 1038 -10.32 -30.37 6.22
CA SER A 1038 -11.16 -29.15 6.17
C SER A 1038 -10.39 -27.82 6.24
N GLN A 1039 -9.14 -27.84 6.71
CA GLN A 1039 -8.27 -26.65 6.84
C GLN A 1039 -7.61 -26.24 5.50
N SER A 1040 -7.69 -27.07 4.46
CA SER A 1040 -7.03 -26.79 3.19
C SER A 1040 -7.72 -25.68 2.39
N ARG A 1041 -6.94 -24.83 1.75
CA ARG A 1041 -7.39 -23.82 0.78
C ARG A 1041 -6.61 -24.04 -0.51
N ILE A 1042 -7.24 -24.70 -1.47
CA ILE A 1042 -6.66 -25.01 -2.78
C ILE A 1042 -6.99 -23.87 -3.74
N ILE A 1043 -5.98 -23.14 -4.18
CA ILE A 1043 -6.08 -22.11 -5.21
C ILE A 1043 -5.56 -22.71 -6.51
N HIS A 1044 -6.41 -22.75 -7.53
CA HIS A 1044 -6.03 -23.19 -8.86
C HIS A 1044 -6.00 -22.01 -9.82
N VAL A 1045 -4.83 -21.69 -10.37
CA VAL A 1045 -4.67 -20.60 -11.33
C VAL A 1045 -4.79 -21.12 -12.75
N VAL A 1046 -5.69 -20.50 -13.52
CA VAL A 1046 -5.86 -20.75 -14.95
C VAL A 1046 -5.51 -19.49 -15.73
N ARG A 1047 -5.04 -19.67 -16.96
CA ARG A 1047 -4.74 -18.61 -17.91
C ARG A 1047 -5.50 -18.86 -19.22
N ASP A 1048 -5.86 -17.80 -19.93
CA ASP A 1048 -6.44 -17.89 -21.27
C ASP A 1048 -5.57 -18.78 -22.16
N PRO A 1049 -6.12 -19.80 -22.84
CA PRO A 1049 -5.33 -20.73 -23.64
C PRO A 1049 -4.56 -20.02 -24.76
N ARG A 1050 -5.09 -18.93 -25.32
CA ARG A 1050 -4.41 -18.16 -26.38
C ARG A 1050 -3.16 -17.49 -25.82
N ALA A 1051 -3.28 -16.84 -24.67
CA ALA A 1051 -2.16 -16.23 -23.97
C ALA A 1051 -1.14 -17.28 -23.51
N TRP A 1052 -1.60 -18.41 -22.98
CA TRP A 1052 -0.74 -19.48 -22.48
C TRP A 1052 0.06 -20.17 -23.61
N VAL A 1053 -0.59 -20.52 -24.72
CA VAL A 1053 0.09 -21.08 -25.89
C VAL A 1053 1.07 -20.08 -26.49
N HIS A 1054 0.67 -18.80 -26.58
CA HIS A 1054 1.56 -17.73 -27.03
C HIS A 1054 2.83 -17.65 -26.18
N ALA A 1055 2.69 -17.58 -24.86
CA ALA A 1055 3.81 -17.48 -23.92
C ALA A 1055 4.78 -18.66 -24.03
N MET A 1056 4.26 -19.87 -24.26
CA MET A 1056 5.06 -21.11 -24.38
C MET A 1056 5.79 -21.26 -25.72
N THR A 1057 5.33 -20.56 -26.76
CA THR A 1057 5.83 -20.69 -28.15
C THR A 1057 6.50 -19.42 -28.68
N ALA A 1058 6.48 -18.32 -27.91
CA ALA A 1058 7.11 -17.06 -28.28
C ALA A 1058 8.61 -17.26 -28.56
N LYS A 1059 9.12 -16.61 -29.62
CA LYS A 1059 10.48 -16.82 -30.14
C LYS A 1059 11.58 -16.46 -29.14
N GLU A 1060 11.34 -15.48 -28.27
CA GLU A 1060 12.24 -15.07 -27.18
C GLU A 1060 12.13 -15.99 -25.95
N SER A 1061 11.09 -16.80 -25.88
CA SER A 1061 10.74 -17.73 -24.80
C SER A 1061 10.56 -19.15 -25.36
N LEU A 1062 11.49 -19.65 -26.18
CA LEU A 1062 11.38 -20.92 -26.95
C LEU A 1062 11.47 -22.20 -26.07
N MET A 1063 10.78 -22.14 -24.93
CA MET A 1063 10.53 -23.09 -23.85
C MET A 1063 9.98 -24.43 -24.30
N TYR A 1064 9.11 -24.44 -25.31
CA TYR A 1064 8.59 -25.69 -25.89
C TYR A 1064 9.72 -26.66 -26.29
N LYS A 1065 10.80 -26.11 -26.86
CA LYS A 1065 11.99 -26.87 -27.25
C LYS A 1065 12.93 -27.09 -26.07
N GLU A 1066 13.20 -26.04 -25.28
CA GLU A 1066 14.12 -26.12 -24.14
C GLU A 1066 13.70 -27.15 -23.08
N LYS A 1067 12.40 -27.22 -22.78
CA LYS A 1067 11.85 -28.19 -21.81
C LYS A 1067 11.44 -29.53 -22.44
N ARG A 1068 11.70 -29.74 -23.74
CA ARG A 1068 11.37 -30.99 -24.46
C ARG A 1068 9.91 -31.40 -24.23
N ILE A 1069 8.97 -30.43 -24.31
CA ILE A 1069 7.56 -30.63 -23.92
C ILE A 1069 6.94 -31.79 -24.70
N LEU A 1070 7.17 -31.86 -26.02
CA LEU A 1070 6.69 -32.97 -26.85
C LEU A 1070 7.12 -34.32 -26.30
N GLU A 1071 8.40 -34.49 -25.96
CA GLU A 1071 8.91 -35.74 -25.44
C GLU A 1071 8.31 -36.09 -24.08
N GLN A 1072 8.14 -35.10 -23.20
CA GLN A 1072 7.51 -35.30 -21.90
C GLN A 1072 6.04 -35.76 -22.05
N VAL A 1073 5.27 -35.08 -22.92
CA VAL A 1073 3.86 -35.44 -23.20
C VAL A 1073 3.76 -36.81 -23.87
N THR A 1074 4.65 -37.15 -24.82
CA THR A 1074 4.66 -38.47 -25.45
C THR A 1074 5.04 -39.58 -24.45
N SER A 1075 6.07 -39.36 -23.62
CA SER A 1075 6.52 -40.34 -22.62
C SER A 1075 5.47 -40.66 -21.55
N MET A 1076 4.53 -39.72 -21.32
CA MET A 1076 3.41 -39.87 -20.41
C MET A 1076 2.45 -41.00 -20.83
N PHE A 1077 2.29 -41.23 -22.14
CA PHE A 1077 1.41 -42.26 -22.70
C PHE A 1077 2.12 -43.59 -23.04
N GLN A 1078 3.45 -43.63 -22.99
CA GLN A 1078 4.25 -44.81 -23.37
C GLN A 1078 4.47 -45.81 -22.22
N ASN A 1079 4.15 -45.43 -20.98
CA ASN A 1079 4.31 -46.29 -19.81
C ASN A 1079 2.94 -46.84 -19.36
N ASP A 1080 2.57 -48.03 -19.83
CA ASP A 1080 1.27 -48.69 -19.62
C ASP A 1080 0.88 -49.01 -18.15
N ASN A 1081 1.65 -48.59 -17.13
CA ASN A 1081 1.48 -49.07 -15.73
C ASN A 1081 1.51 -48.01 -14.61
N LYS A 1082 1.24 -46.72 -14.86
CA LYS A 1082 1.30 -45.70 -13.76
C LYS A 1082 -0.01 -45.48 -12.99
N CYS A 1083 -1.17 -45.56 -13.64
CA CYS A 1083 -2.47 -45.38 -12.99
C CYS A 1083 -3.19 -46.74 -12.93
N GLY A 1084 -3.77 -47.12 -11.78
CA GLY A 1084 -4.29 -48.48 -11.55
C GLY A 1084 -5.30 -48.95 -12.59
N LEU A 1085 -5.31 -50.26 -12.88
CA LEU A 1085 -5.93 -50.92 -14.04
C LEU A 1085 -7.43 -50.69 -14.27
N GLU A 1086 -8.19 -50.03 -13.38
CA GLU A 1086 -9.63 -49.77 -13.60
C GLU A 1086 -10.16 -48.38 -13.21
N THR A 1087 -9.39 -47.48 -12.54
CA THR A 1087 -9.99 -46.22 -11.98
C THR A 1087 -9.10 -44.97 -11.90
N GLY A 1088 -7.88 -44.95 -12.46
CA GLY A 1088 -6.92 -43.86 -12.20
C GLY A 1088 -6.58 -42.91 -13.37
N TYR A 1089 -7.12 -43.13 -14.58
CA TYR A 1089 -6.75 -42.39 -15.78
C TYR A 1089 -7.77 -41.29 -16.12
N ALA A 1090 -7.29 -40.08 -16.37
CA ALA A 1090 -8.10 -38.96 -16.83
C ALA A 1090 -8.49 -39.12 -18.31
N PHE A 1091 -9.71 -39.61 -18.58
CA PHE A 1091 -10.19 -39.92 -19.93
C PHE A 1091 -10.21 -38.71 -20.88
N GLU A 1092 -10.22 -37.47 -20.38
CA GLU A 1092 -10.15 -36.25 -21.18
C GLU A 1092 -8.87 -36.16 -22.02
N PHE A 1093 -7.81 -36.87 -21.61
CA PHE A 1093 -6.54 -36.95 -22.32
C PHE A 1093 -6.55 -37.91 -23.52
N GLU A 1094 -7.62 -38.70 -23.69
CA GLU A 1094 -7.67 -39.69 -24.76
C GLU A 1094 -7.65 -39.07 -26.16
N LYS A 1095 -8.29 -37.92 -26.32
CA LYS A 1095 -8.23 -37.14 -27.58
C LYS A 1095 -6.80 -36.71 -27.91
N LEU A 1096 -6.03 -36.29 -26.91
CA LEU A 1096 -4.62 -35.93 -27.08
C LEU A 1096 -3.77 -37.18 -27.39
N ARG A 1097 -4.02 -38.30 -26.72
CA ARG A 1097 -3.32 -39.58 -26.94
C ARG A 1097 -3.48 -40.04 -28.40
N LEU A 1098 -4.71 -40.07 -28.90
CA LEU A 1098 -5.01 -40.44 -30.29
C LEU A 1098 -4.36 -39.47 -31.28
N ALA A 1099 -4.45 -38.16 -31.04
CA ALA A 1099 -3.87 -37.15 -31.92
C ALA A 1099 -2.33 -37.20 -32.01
N ILE A 1100 -1.64 -37.68 -30.95
CA ILE A 1100 -0.19 -37.92 -30.96
C ILE A 1100 0.18 -39.21 -31.73
N VAL A 1101 -0.67 -40.24 -31.65
CA VAL A 1101 -0.48 -41.51 -32.37
C VAL A 1101 -0.70 -41.34 -33.88
N ASP A 1102 -1.68 -40.53 -34.28
CA ASP A 1102 -2.06 -40.33 -35.68
C ASP A 1102 -1.11 -39.40 -36.48
N GLY A 1103 -0.23 -38.62 -35.82
CA GLY A 1103 0.75 -37.80 -36.53
C GLY A 1103 1.52 -36.77 -35.67
N LYS A 1104 2.48 -36.06 -36.30
CA LYS A 1104 3.24 -34.96 -35.66
C LYS A 1104 2.38 -33.69 -35.57
N LEU A 1105 1.75 -33.45 -34.43
CA LEU A 1105 1.05 -32.21 -34.14
C LEU A 1105 2.02 -31.01 -34.12
N PRO A 1106 1.65 -29.85 -34.72
CA PRO A 1106 2.42 -28.63 -34.53
C PRO A 1106 2.33 -28.15 -33.07
N PRO A 1107 3.33 -27.39 -32.57
CA PRO A 1107 3.43 -27.02 -31.16
C PRO A 1107 2.17 -26.36 -30.58
N HIS A 1108 1.51 -25.46 -31.32
CA HIS A 1108 0.32 -24.76 -30.84
C HIS A 1108 -0.89 -25.68 -30.68
N LYS A 1109 -1.11 -26.64 -31.61
CA LYS A 1109 -2.17 -27.65 -31.49
C LYS A 1109 -1.91 -28.61 -30.33
N LEU A 1110 -0.66 -29.06 -30.16
CA LEU A 1110 -0.31 -29.93 -29.03
C LEU A 1110 -0.63 -29.25 -27.70
N LEU A 1111 -0.17 -28.00 -27.52
CA LEU A 1111 -0.41 -27.24 -26.30
C LEU A 1111 -1.90 -26.93 -26.10
N ALA A 1112 -2.65 -26.61 -27.16
CA ALA A 1112 -4.10 -26.42 -27.08
C ALA A 1112 -4.83 -27.68 -26.57
N HIS A 1113 -4.50 -28.86 -27.10
CA HIS A 1113 -5.06 -30.12 -26.62
C HIS A 1113 -4.64 -30.45 -25.18
N VAL A 1114 -3.39 -30.17 -24.80
CA VAL A 1114 -2.92 -30.32 -23.41
C VAL A 1114 -3.72 -29.44 -22.46
N TRP A 1115 -3.90 -28.17 -22.79
CA TRP A 1115 -4.66 -27.22 -21.97
C TRP A 1115 -6.13 -27.66 -21.86
N ALA A 1116 -6.76 -28.02 -22.98
CA ALA A 1116 -8.17 -28.42 -23.03
C ALA A 1116 -8.42 -29.69 -22.21
N ALA A 1117 -7.59 -30.73 -22.39
CA ALA A 1117 -7.72 -31.99 -21.64
C ALA A 1117 -7.52 -31.77 -20.14
N ASN A 1118 -6.48 -31.03 -19.75
CA ASN A 1118 -6.19 -30.76 -18.34
C ASN A 1118 -7.31 -29.95 -17.68
N MET A 1119 -7.78 -28.87 -18.32
CA MET A 1119 -8.83 -28.02 -17.76
C MET A 1119 -10.18 -28.74 -17.70
N ALA A 1120 -10.51 -29.56 -18.70
CA ALA A 1120 -11.72 -30.39 -18.65
C ALA A 1120 -11.70 -31.35 -17.44
N ALA A 1121 -10.57 -32.04 -17.22
CA ALA A 1121 -10.40 -32.91 -16.06
C ALA A 1121 -10.46 -32.14 -14.73
N VAL A 1122 -9.81 -30.96 -14.63
CA VAL A 1122 -9.89 -30.09 -13.43
C VAL A 1122 -11.33 -29.64 -13.16
N LEU A 1123 -12.09 -29.26 -14.19
CA LEU A 1123 -13.48 -28.83 -14.07
C LEU A 1123 -14.42 -29.94 -13.62
N ARG A 1124 -14.13 -31.21 -13.98
CA ARG A 1124 -14.82 -32.38 -13.44
C ARG A 1124 -14.41 -32.65 -11.99
N LEU A 1125 -13.11 -32.76 -11.72
CA LEU A 1125 -12.58 -33.14 -10.40
C LEU A 1125 -12.95 -32.15 -9.30
N LYS A 1126 -13.04 -30.85 -9.62
CA LYS A 1126 -13.45 -29.83 -8.64
C LYS A 1126 -14.88 -30.02 -8.11
N GLN A 1127 -15.76 -30.72 -8.84
CA GLN A 1127 -17.18 -30.88 -8.44
C GLN A 1127 -17.32 -31.67 -7.13
N ALA A 1128 -16.34 -32.51 -6.79
CA ALA A 1128 -16.31 -33.26 -5.54
C ALA A 1128 -15.66 -32.48 -4.37
N LEU A 1129 -15.19 -31.25 -4.59
CA LEU A 1129 -14.55 -30.42 -3.57
C LEU A 1129 -15.53 -29.38 -3.01
N PRO A 1130 -15.56 -29.13 -1.69
CA PRO A 1130 -16.35 -28.05 -1.12
C PRO A 1130 -15.91 -26.67 -1.65
N THR A 1131 -16.87 -25.80 -1.95
CA THR A 1131 -16.62 -24.44 -2.47
C THR A 1131 -15.81 -23.56 -1.51
N GLN A 1132 -15.84 -23.85 -0.21
CA GLN A 1132 -15.05 -23.18 0.82
C GLN A 1132 -13.56 -23.62 0.86
N ASN A 1133 -13.21 -24.73 0.18
CA ASN A 1133 -11.86 -25.31 0.19
C ASN A 1133 -11.16 -25.22 -1.17
N TYR A 1134 -11.89 -24.94 -2.26
CA TYR A 1134 -11.33 -24.83 -3.60
C TYR A 1134 -11.74 -23.52 -4.29
N ARG A 1135 -10.76 -22.81 -4.86
CA ARG A 1135 -10.98 -21.59 -5.65
C ARG A 1135 -10.21 -21.64 -6.95
N LEU A 1136 -10.93 -21.56 -8.07
CA LEU A 1136 -10.35 -21.33 -9.39
C LEU A 1136 -10.23 -19.81 -9.63
N VAL A 1137 -9.05 -19.36 -10.05
CA VAL A 1137 -8.74 -17.95 -10.29
C VAL A 1137 -8.13 -17.78 -11.67
N LYS A 1138 -8.62 -16.80 -12.43
CA LYS A 1138 -8.03 -16.42 -13.72
C LYS A 1138 -6.84 -15.50 -13.49
N PHE A 1139 -5.72 -15.80 -14.14
CA PHE A 1139 -4.54 -14.95 -14.14
C PHE A 1139 -4.86 -13.52 -14.61
N GLU A 1140 -5.71 -13.41 -15.63
CA GLU A 1140 -6.12 -12.14 -16.23
C GLU A 1140 -6.82 -11.25 -15.19
N ASN A 1141 -7.64 -11.82 -14.30
CA ASN A 1141 -8.33 -11.07 -13.24
C ASN A 1141 -7.34 -10.50 -12.22
N ILE A 1142 -6.28 -11.25 -11.89
CA ILE A 1142 -5.25 -10.80 -10.95
C ILE A 1142 -4.50 -9.60 -11.51
N VAL A 1143 -4.27 -9.57 -12.82
CA VAL A 1143 -3.53 -8.48 -13.49
C VAL A 1143 -4.43 -7.28 -13.77
N THR A 1144 -5.71 -7.48 -14.11
CA THR A 1144 -6.64 -6.37 -14.39
C THR A 1144 -7.15 -5.68 -13.13
N ASP A 1145 -7.48 -6.45 -12.09
CA ASP A 1145 -7.94 -5.98 -10.78
C ASP A 1145 -7.11 -6.63 -9.65
N PRO A 1146 -5.85 -6.19 -9.47
CA PRO A 1146 -4.95 -6.74 -8.45
C PRO A 1146 -5.47 -6.51 -7.03
N LEU A 1147 -6.10 -5.36 -6.75
CA LEU A 1147 -6.67 -5.04 -5.43
C LEU A 1147 -7.81 -6.00 -5.10
N GLY A 1148 -8.86 -6.03 -5.93
CA GLY A 1148 -10.03 -6.87 -5.69
C GLY A 1148 -9.71 -8.37 -5.69
N SER A 1149 -8.78 -8.80 -6.55
CA SER A 1149 -8.29 -10.18 -6.55
C SER A 1149 -7.56 -10.56 -5.26
N THR A 1150 -6.68 -9.68 -4.76
CA THR A 1150 -5.93 -9.89 -3.52
C THR A 1150 -6.88 -9.98 -2.33
N GLU A 1151 -7.83 -9.06 -2.21
CA GLU A 1151 -8.86 -9.09 -1.17
C GLU A 1151 -9.74 -10.34 -1.26
N SER A 1152 -10.13 -10.73 -2.48
CA SER A 1152 -10.94 -11.94 -2.68
C SER A 1152 -10.21 -13.21 -2.27
N LEU A 1153 -8.90 -13.29 -2.50
CA LEU A 1153 -8.09 -14.46 -2.14
C LEU A 1153 -7.88 -14.57 -0.62
N HIS A 1154 -7.55 -13.48 0.06
CA HIS A 1154 -7.44 -13.48 1.53
C HIS A 1154 -8.76 -13.78 2.21
N ARG A 1155 -9.87 -13.27 1.66
CA ARG A 1155 -11.21 -13.63 2.10
C ARG A 1155 -11.50 -15.12 1.97
N PHE A 1156 -11.07 -15.74 0.87
CA PHE A 1156 -11.17 -17.20 0.70
C PHE A 1156 -10.30 -17.96 1.72
N MET A 1157 -9.11 -17.44 2.01
CA MET A 1157 -8.23 -18.01 3.04
C MET A 1157 -8.74 -17.79 4.47
N GLY A 1158 -9.63 -16.82 4.69
CA GLY A 1158 -10.17 -16.50 6.01
C GLY A 1158 -9.20 -15.72 6.90
N VAL A 1159 -8.24 -15.01 6.32
CA VAL A 1159 -7.25 -14.19 7.03
C VAL A 1159 -7.29 -12.73 6.56
N PRO A 1160 -6.75 -11.78 7.34
CA PRO A 1160 -6.70 -10.38 6.93
C PRO A 1160 -5.76 -10.14 5.75
N VAL A 1161 -6.03 -9.08 4.99
CA VAL A 1161 -5.14 -8.59 3.94
C VAL A 1161 -4.25 -7.49 4.52
N PRO A 1162 -2.92 -7.67 4.58
CA PRO A 1162 -2.03 -6.58 4.98
C PRO A 1162 -1.95 -5.50 3.89
N PRO A 1163 -1.97 -4.21 4.24
CA PRO A 1163 -1.76 -3.10 3.30
C PRO A 1163 -0.50 -3.24 2.43
N ALA A 1164 0.63 -3.66 3.01
CA ALA A 1164 1.87 -3.88 2.25
C ALA A 1164 1.75 -4.99 1.20
N THR A 1165 0.90 -6.00 1.44
CA THR A 1165 0.62 -7.05 0.46
C THR A 1165 -0.16 -6.51 -0.73
N VAL A 1166 -1.13 -5.62 -0.49
CA VAL A 1166 -1.86 -4.92 -1.56
C VAL A 1166 -0.89 -4.08 -2.40
N HIS A 1167 -0.04 -3.27 -1.76
CA HIS A 1167 0.98 -2.47 -2.44
C HIS A 1167 1.84 -3.32 -3.38
N ARG A 1168 2.41 -4.42 -2.87
CA ARG A 1168 3.26 -5.33 -3.66
C ARG A 1168 2.52 -5.92 -4.86
N MET A 1169 1.27 -6.35 -4.69
CA MET A 1169 0.48 -6.94 -5.76
C MET A 1169 0.13 -5.92 -6.86
N VAL A 1170 -0.21 -4.69 -6.48
CA VAL A 1170 -0.44 -3.60 -7.45
C VAL A 1170 0.87 -3.27 -8.17
N GLN A 1171 1.97 -3.08 -7.44
CA GLN A 1171 3.27 -2.78 -8.04
C GLN A 1171 3.72 -3.89 -9.02
N ALA A 1172 3.62 -5.17 -8.64
CA ALA A 1172 4.01 -6.29 -9.48
C ALA A 1172 3.25 -6.39 -10.80
N THR A 1173 1.97 -5.98 -10.82
CA THR A 1173 1.10 -6.08 -12.01
C THR A 1173 1.07 -4.82 -12.86
N ARG A 1174 1.43 -3.67 -12.29
CA ARG A 1174 1.36 -2.37 -12.97
C ARG A 1174 2.71 -1.94 -13.55
N VAL A 1175 3.81 -2.05 -12.80
CA VAL A 1175 5.05 -1.32 -13.13
C VAL A 1175 6.15 -2.18 -13.76
N LYS A 1176 5.79 -3.33 -14.35
CA LYS A 1176 6.73 -4.25 -15.02
C LYS A 1176 7.93 -4.70 -14.15
N VAL A 1177 7.83 -4.53 -12.83
CA VAL A 1177 8.86 -4.94 -11.85
C VAL A 1177 8.90 -6.46 -11.70
N PHE A 1178 7.78 -7.14 -11.97
CA PHE A 1178 7.71 -8.59 -11.95
C PHE A 1178 7.72 -9.15 -13.36
N SER A 1179 8.64 -10.08 -13.61
CA SER A 1179 8.67 -10.87 -14.84
C SER A 1179 8.24 -12.29 -14.52
N LEU A 1180 7.43 -12.87 -15.42
CA LEU A 1180 7.18 -14.30 -15.36
C LEU A 1180 8.39 -15.03 -15.93
N PRO A 1181 8.59 -16.32 -15.59
CA PRO A 1181 9.69 -17.12 -16.14
C PRO A 1181 9.79 -17.09 -17.68
N PHE A 1182 8.69 -16.78 -18.36
CA PHE A 1182 8.51 -16.89 -19.82
C PHE A 1182 7.98 -15.59 -20.46
N GLU A 1183 7.84 -14.52 -19.69
CA GLU A 1183 7.38 -13.20 -20.15
C GLU A 1183 8.11 -12.09 -19.40
N GLU A 1184 8.69 -11.15 -20.15
CA GLU A 1184 9.36 -10.00 -19.58
C GLU A 1184 8.35 -8.94 -19.16
N GLY A 1185 8.48 -8.43 -17.92
CA GLY A 1185 7.79 -7.22 -17.44
C GLY A 1185 6.26 -7.26 -17.56
N LEU A 1186 5.61 -7.81 -16.54
CA LEU A 1186 4.16 -7.93 -16.50
C LEU A 1186 3.47 -6.56 -16.50
N SER A 1187 2.47 -6.40 -17.38
CA SER A 1187 1.61 -5.21 -17.44
C SER A 1187 0.22 -5.57 -17.96
N GLN A 1188 -0.74 -4.66 -17.84
CA GLN A 1188 -2.09 -4.88 -18.38
C GLN A 1188 -2.08 -5.06 -19.91
N ASP A 1189 -1.18 -4.36 -20.62
CA ASP A 1189 -1.01 -4.51 -22.07
C ASP A 1189 -0.44 -5.86 -22.45
N SER A 1190 0.43 -6.44 -21.62
CA SER A 1190 1.04 -7.74 -21.91
C SER A 1190 0.04 -8.89 -21.92
N LEU A 1191 -1.13 -8.74 -21.27
CA LEU A 1191 -2.21 -9.72 -21.33
C LEU A 1191 -2.75 -9.93 -22.75
N ASN A 1192 -2.65 -8.91 -23.60
CA ASN A 1192 -3.24 -8.90 -24.94
C ASN A 1192 -2.19 -9.00 -26.05
N THR A 1193 -0.90 -9.21 -25.73
CA THR A 1193 0.16 -9.29 -26.75
C THR A 1193 -0.15 -10.32 -27.84
N TRP A 1194 -0.66 -11.49 -27.44
CA TRP A 1194 -1.05 -12.56 -28.37
C TRP A 1194 -2.05 -12.10 -29.44
N LYS A 1195 -2.91 -11.11 -29.16
CA LYS A 1195 -3.86 -10.58 -30.16
C LYS A 1195 -3.16 -9.90 -31.34
N ARG A 1196 -1.95 -9.38 -31.13
CA ARG A 1196 -1.19 -8.63 -32.13
C ARG A 1196 -0.14 -9.50 -32.83
N THR A 1197 0.34 -10.54 -32.17
CA THR A 1197 1.52 -11.30 -32.60
C THR A 1197 1.22 -12.74 -33.02
N MET A 1198 0.08 -13.32 -32.60
CA MET A 1198 -0.25 -14.69 -32.95
C MET A 1198 -0.86 -14.79 -34.35
N PRO A 1199 -0.43 -15.74 -35.20
CA PRO A 1199 -1.05 -15.96 -36.51
C PRO A 1199 -2.54 -16.32 -36.40
N THR A 1200 -3.35 -15.80 -37.32
CA THR A 1200 -4.81 -16.04 -37.33
C THR A 1200 -5.16 -17.53 -37.40
N GLU A 1201 -4.41 -18.33 -38.16
CA GLU A 1201 -4.58 -19.79 -38.24
C GLU A 1201 -4.36 -20.46 -36.88
N HIS A 1202 -3.32 -20.07 -36.14
CA HIS A 1202 -3.06 -20.61 -34.80
C HIS A 1202 -4.19 -20.22 -33.83
N LEU A 1203 -4.73 -19.01 -33.95
CA LEU A 1203 -5.87 -18.56 -33.13
C LEU A 1203 -7.12 -19.39 -33.42
N GLN A 1204 -7.42 -19.66 -34.69
CA GLN A 1204 -8.53 -20.52 -35.11
C GLN A 1204 -8.40 -21.91 -34.52
N ASP A 1205 -7.23 -22.53 -34.69
CA ASP A 1205 -6.95 -23.86 -34.14
C ASP A 1205 -7.13 -23.91 -32.62
N ILE A 1206 -6.64 -22.90 -31.90
CA ILE A 1206 -6.75 -22.84 -30.43
C ILE A 1206 -8.21 -22.67 -30.01
N GLU A 1207 -8.96 -21.76 -30.63
CA GLU A 1207 -10.38 -21.53 -30.30
C GLU A 1207 -11.26 -22.73 -30.68
N GLU A 1208 -10.94 -23.45 -31.76
CA GLU A 1208 -11.64 -24.69 -32.14
C GLU A 1208 -11.43 -25.79 -31.09
N ILE A 1209 -10.17 -26.01 -30.68
CA ILE A 1209 -9.81 -27.06 -29.71
C ILE A 1209 -10.28 -26.71 -28.29
N CYS A 1210 -10.06 -25.47 -27.84
CA CYS A 1210 -10.28 -25.05 -26.46
C CYS A 1210 -11.67 -24.43 -26.24
N GLY A 1211 -12.39 -24.05 -27.30
CA GLY A 1211 -13.62 -23.25 -27.26
C GLY A 1211 -14.69 -23.72 -26.27
N PRO A 1212 -15.03 -25.02 -26.19
CA PRO A 1212 -15.99 -25.52 -25.20
C PRO A 1212 -15.59 -25.18 -23.76
N ILE A 1213 -14.34 -25.47 -23.39
CA ILE A 1213 -13.82 -25.23 -22.03
C ILE A 1213 -13.60 -23.74 -21.77
N MET A 1214 -13.24 -22.97 -22.81
CA MET A 1214 -13.17 -21.51 -22.73
C MET A 1214 -14.52 -20.91 -22.33
N ARG A 1215 -15.63 -21.37 -22.92
CA ARG A 1215 -16.98 -20.92 -22.56
C ARG A 1215 -17.35 -21.29 -21.13
N ASP A 1216 -17.03 -22.49 -20.68
CA ASP A 1216 -17.27 -22.93 -19.29
C ASP A 1216 -16.51 -22.09 -18.26
N LEU A 1217 -15.32 -21.60 -18.64
CA LEU A 1217 -14.52 -20.68 -17.84
C LEU A 1217 -14.91 -19.21 -18.03
N GLY A 1218 -15.82 -18.88 -18.96
CA GLY A 1218 -16.25 -17.52 -19.26
C GLY A 1218 -15.20 -16.68 -20.00
N TYR A 1219 -14.43 -17.29 -20.90
CA TYR A 1219 -13.62 -16.59 -21.89
C TYR A 1219 -14.43 -16.37 -23.17
N VAL A 1220 -14.31 -15.20 -23.78
CA VAL A 1220 -14.99 -14.85 -25.03
C VAL A 1220 -14.10 -15.23 -26.23
N THR A 1221 -14.68 -15.93 -27.20
CA THR A 1221 -14.07 -16.26 -28.51
C THR A 1221 -14.11 -15.05 -29.42
N ILE A 1222 -13.06 -14.83 -30.22
CA ILE A 1222 -13.00 -13.67 -31.13
C ILE A 1222 -13.88 -13.90 -32.37
N MET A 1223 -14.14 -15.16 -32.73
CA MET A 1223 -14.88 -15.52 -33.94
C MET A 1223 -16.40 -15.67 -33.78
N THR A 1224 -16.96 -15.09 -32.72
CA THR A 1224 -18.41 -15.05 -32.44
C THR A 1224 -18.94 -13.64 -32.35
#